data_AF-A0AAV2IG14-F1
#
_entry.id   AF-A0AAV2IG14-F1
#
_cell.length_a   1.000
_cell.length_b   1.000
_cell.length_c   1.000
_cell.angle_alpha   90.00
_cell.angle_beta   90.00
_cell.angle_gamma   90.00
#
_symmetry.space_group_name_H-M   'P 1'
#
loop_
_entity.id
_entity.type
_entity.pdbx_description
1 polymer ?
#
loop_
_entity_poly.entity_id
_entity_poly.type
_entity_poly.pdbx_seq_one_letter_code
_entity_poly.pdbx_strand_id
1 'polypeptide(L)'
;MAAFRYAITWLVCFGLAQLAQGYSGGPPDTACNTMVPSHGVPAQNSQAPYKVTQSKTTAVPGELIEVTLSGNVPFKGFFIRARQGSNFIEGTYQFPNIAQNKCNGQAVSHNSPNPKDSVKVTWTAPANIASGAIQFVATVVQEKQIFWVMIPSSDVTPVTSMTTPLSGSVTLPPGGGASLMTTRASPSMTTSGRGAGSVTKNPGVVAVDPECGKTKGCYHDCGSGGPCTYLISWLYQQDSVMFQFLFKTPATTDQWISLGLSNDKYMGDDSVMECVMDAGTVQVKTSYNTDKINIYPDDKHAGIHNAEGSVKDGVIACNFERKISYPREPKVFDLSKSYYLMVAFGEAVTGNKFPHSYEKLPKVSAAKVSFQQIGSVKGGADPLYPMVKAHGTAMTFAWMLFASSGLFIARHGRSMFNNSKPYGILVWFHIHRFCMTMTALLTLVGLVLVLVESKGYSSIPDTPASKSWYRMLHPPLGLVLIIMTFVNPLMALFRPEPKAPSRSKFNWIHWGIGILAWVLSFALMLIGLDLNKSQSDVEAIYVVFAFIAYHVVIEVLIRAMPFILGALWGCCRKDCCKSKRSYDLNMSDLSSSEVPSMAGYDESREKDEAEKTVAAYRRENVVRTFLLVLHMLASACFSIAVLFFFLRRPADSSHAHDGPTVRLEQDDSVRVVGAL
;
A
#
# COMPACT_ATOMS: atom_id res chain seq x y z
N MET A 1 -41.55 -0.21 1.99
CA MET A 1 -40.32 -1.04 1.87
C MET A 1 -39.42 -0.66 0.68
N ALA A 2 -39.95 -0.31 -0.50
CA ALA A 2 -39.12 0.11 -1.64
C ALA A 2 -38.34 1.42 -1.37
N ALA A 3 -38.97 2.42 -0.75
CA ALA A 3 -38.35 3.71 -0.39
C ALA A 3 -37.09 3.58 0.52
N PHE A 4 -37.10 2.60 1.44
CA PHE A 4 -35.97 2.34 2.34
C PHE A 4 -34.76 1.73 1.62
N ARG A 5 -35.00 0.96 0.54
CA ARG A 5 -33.95 0.39 -0.32
C ARG A 5 -33.31 1.45 -1.22
N TYR A 6 -34.08 2.45 -1.66
CA TYR A 6 -33.57 3.57 -2.44
C TYR A 6 -32.73 4.54 -1.59
N ALA A 7 -33.14 4.83 -0.36
CA ALA A 7 -32.39 5.72 0.54
C ALA A 7 -30.96 5.21 0.83
N ILE A 8 -30.79 3.91 1.09
CA ILE A 8 -29.47 3.30 1.35
C ILE A 8 -28.59 3.33 0.10
N THR A 9 -29.16 3.05 -1.08
CA THR A 9 -28.42 3.06 -2.35
C THR A 9 -27.95 4.48 -2.70
N TRP A 10 -28.79 5.49 -2.49
CA TRP A 10 -28.45 6.89 -2.71
C TRP A 10 -27.44 7.43 -1.69
N LEU A 11 -27.53 7.04 -0.42
CA LEU A 11 -26.55 7.41 0.61
C LEU A 11 -25.16 6.81 0.33
N VAL A 12 -25.10 5.57 -0.15
CA VAL A 12 -23.84 4.93 -0.56
C VAL A 12 -23.24 5.61 -1.80
N CYS A 13 -24.05 5.96 -2.79
CA CYS A 13 -23.58 6.69 -3.98
C CYS A 13 -23.08 8.12 -3.66
N PHE A 14 -23.74 8.84 -2.75
CA PHE A 14 -23.30 10.18 -2.33
C PHE A 14 -22.03 10.14 -1.46
N GLY A 15 -21.87 9.12 -0.61
CA GLY A 15 -20.64 8.91 0.16
C GLY A 15 -19.41 8.58 -0.71
N LEU A 16 -19.61 7.89 -1.83
CA LEU A 16 -18.53 7.53 -2.76
C LEU A 16 -18.03 8.71 -3.63
N ALA A 17 -18.89 9.69 -3.93
CA ALA A 17 -18.51 10.85 -4.74
C ALA A 17 -17.59 11.83 -3.99
N GLN A 18 -17.63 11.85 -2.65
CA GLN A 18 -16.74 12.70 -1.84
C GLN A 18 -15.31 12.16 -1.71
N LEU A 19 -15.07 10.89 -2.06
CA LEU A 19 -13.76 10.23 -1.93
C LEU A 19 -12.88 10.32 -3.19
N ALA A 20 -13.39 10.90 -4.28
CA ALA A 20 -12.72 10.97 -5.59
C ALA A 20 -12.07 12.32 -5.92
N GLN A 21 -11.72 13.13 -4.92
CA GLN A 21 -10.91 14.34 -5.16
C GLN A 21 -9.41 13.99 -5.10
N GLY A 22 -8.82 13.73 -6.27
CA GLY A 22 -7.37 13.79 -6.41
C GLY A 22 -6.90 15.24 -6.25
N TYR A 23 -5.91 15.49 -5.37
CA TYR A 23 -5.43 16.83 -5.08
C TYR A 23 -4.69 17.43 -6.29
N SER A 24 -5.40 18.25 -7.08
CA SER A 24 -4.81 19.06 -8.16
C SER A 24 -4.14 20.35 -7.65
N GLY A 25 -4.32 20.67 -6.37
CA GLY A 25 -3.78 21.87 -5.74
C GLY A 25 -3.01 21.56 -4.46
N GLY A 26 -1.68 21.63 -4.52
CA GLY A 26 -0.79 21.64 -3.36
C GLY A 26 -0.67 20.29 -2.65
N PRO A 27 0.38 20.07 -1.84
CA PRO A 27 0.48 18.87 -1.01
C PRO A 27 -0.55 18.91 0.14
N PRO A 28 -0.86 17.76 0.75
CA PRO A 28 -1.63 17.71 2.00
C PRO A 28 -0.87 18.38 3.14
N ASP A 29 -1.57 18.80 4.19
CA ASP A 29 -0.94 19.46 5.36
C ASP A 29 0.03 18.52 6.12
N THR A 30 -0.01 17.22 5.87
CA THR A 30 1.01 16.28 6.37
C THR A 30 2.41 16.56 5.82
N ALA A 31 2.53 17.27 4.69
CA ALA A 31 3.81 17.68 4.11
C ALA A 31 4.46 18.88 4.84
N CYS A 32 3.75 19.55 5.75
CA CYS A 32 4.21 20.79 6.38
C CYS A 32 5.58 20.67 7.06
N ASN A 33 5.85 19.52 7.69
CA ASN A 33 7.08 19.31 8.45
C ASN A 33 8.16 18.58 7.65
N THR A 34 7.78 17.82 6.63
CA THR A 34 8.74 17.06 5.82
C THR A 34 9.17 17.81 4.57
N MET A 35 8.36 18.78 4.12
CA MET A 35 8.43 19.39 2.79
C MET A 35 8.28 18.37 1.64
N VAL A 36 7.93 17.11 1.92
CA VAL A 36 7.82 16.04 0.92
C VAL A 36 6.38 15.95 0.42
N PRO A 37 6.13 16.11 -0.89
CA PRO A 37 4.81 15.90 -1.46
C PRO A 37 4.46 14.41 -1.42
N SER A 38 3.19 14.08 -1.20
CA SER A 38 2.71 12.69 -1.17
C SER A 38 2.57 12.08 -2.57
N HIS A 39 3.66 12.12 -3.35
CA HIS A 39 3.72 11.55 -4.70
C HIS A 39 4.06 10.05 -4.71
N GLY A 40 4.42 9.48 -3.56
CA GLY A 40 4.66 8.04 -3.40
C GLY A 40 6.03 7.55 -3.86
N VAL A 41 6.85 8.47 -4.37
CA VAL A 41 8.23 8.26 -4.85
C VAL A 41 9.21 9.16 -4.08
N PRO A 42 10.51 8.80 -4.02
CA PRO A 42 11.52 9.65 -3.38
C PRO A 42 11.81 10.91 -4.21
N ALA A 43 12.29 11.95 -3.52
CA ALA A 43 12.80 13.15 -4.18
C ALA A 43 14.07 12.84 -4.97
N GLN A 44 14.34 13.64 -5.99
CA GLN A 44 15.57 13.55 -6.78
C GLN A 44 16.78 13.88 -5.89
N ASN A 45 17.85 13.09 -6.04
CA ASN A 45 19.14 13.27 -5.36
C ASN A 45 20.14 14.14 -6.16
N SER A 46 19.80 14.49 -7.40
CA SER A 46 20.58 15.37 -8.26
C SER A 46 20.46 16.83 -7.83
N GLN A 47 21.40 17.68 -8.26
CA GLN A 47 21.32 19.12 -8.01
C GLN A 47 20.04 19.69 -8.66
N ALA A 48 19.25 20.42 -7.87
CA ALA A 48 18.00 21.00 -8.34
C ALA A 48 18.25 22.12 -9.37
N PRO A 49 17.52 22.17 -10.50
CA PRO A 49 17.61 23.24 -11.50
C PRO A 49 16.85 24.53 -11.08
N TYR A 50 16.57 24.67 -9.79
CA TYR A 50 15.74 25.71 -9.18
C TYR A 50 16.50 26.46 -8.10
N LYS A 51 16.15 27.74 -7.90
CA LYS A 51 16.77 28.61 -6.90
C LYS A 51 15.71 29.35 -6.11
N VAL A 52 15.94 29.46 -4.80
CA VAL A 52 15.17 30.29 -3.89
C VAL A 52 16.02 31.50 -3.53
N THR A 53 15.48 32.70 -3.74
CA THR A 53 16.13 33.96 -3.40
C THR A 53 15.18 34.84 -2.61
N GLN A 54 15.73 35.83 -1.90
CA GLN A 54 14.99 36.74 -1.06
C GLN A 54 15.46 38.18 -1.28
N SER A 55 14.57 39.16 -1.08
CA SER A 55 14.87 40.57 -1.34
C SER A 55 15.74 41.24 -0.27
N LYS A 56 15.86 40.63 0.92
CA LYS A 56 16.58 41.21 2.07
C LYS A 56 17.43 40.15 2.77
N THR A 57 18.58 40.57 3.28
CA THR A 57 19.51 39.73 4.07
C THR A 57 19.32 39.89 5.57
N THR A 58 18.47 40.81 6.00
CA THR A 58 18.09 41.04 7.40
C THR A 58 16.57 40.96 7.55
N ALA A 59 16.09 40.53 8.73
CA ALA A 59 14.66 40.49 9.06
C ALA A 59 14.38 41.26 10.36
N VAL A 60 13.59 42.33 10.27
CA VAL A 60 13.00 43.03 11.42
C VAL A 60 11.57 42.54 11.65
N PRO A 61 11.09 42.39 12.90
CA PRO A 61 9.69 42.06 13.17
C PRO A 61 8.68 42.94 12.41
N GLY A 62 7.67 42.31 11.79
CA GLY A 62 6.66 42.98 10.96
C GLY A 62 7.12 43.37 9.55
N GLU A 63 8.40 43.16 9.22
CA GLU A 63 8.95 43.49 7.91
C GLU A 63 8.51 42.49 6.83
N LEU A 64 8.25 43.01 5.63
CA LEU A 64 7.94 42.24 4.44
C LEU A 64 9.23 41.86 3.70
N ILE A 65 9.42 40.55 3.48
CA ILE A 65 10.51 39.97 2.70
C ILE A 65 9.91 39.25 1.48
N GLU A 66 10.28 39.67 0.28
CA GLU A 66 9.87 38.99 -0.96
C GLU A 66 10.78 37.78 -1.19
N VAL A 67 10.19 36.60 -1.33
CA VAL A 67 10.84 35.32 -1.62
C VAL A 67 10.47 34.90 -3.03
N THR A 68 11.47 34.69 -3.87
CA THR A 68 11.30 34.27 -5.26
C THR A 68 11.81 32.85 -5.43
N LEU A 69 10.96 31.97 -5.93
CA LEU A 69 11.35 30.67 -6.46
C LEU A 69 11.36 30.74 -7.98
N SER A 70 12.50 30.46 -8.60
CA SER A 70 12.67 30.48 -10.06
C SER A 70 13.43 29.25 -10.55
N GLY A 71 13.14 28.79 -11.76
CA GLY A 71 13.83 27.66 -12.40
C GLY A 71 14.25 27.95 -13.83
N ASN A 72 15.28 27.23 -14.29
CA ASN A 72 15.64 27.22 -15.72
C ASN A 72 14.70 26.31 -16.55
N VAL A 73 13.93 25.47 -15.87
CA VAL A 73 12.93 24.55 -16.44
C VAL A 73 11.59 24.83 -15.76
N PRO A 74 10.46 24.84 -16.49
CA PRO A 74 9.15 25.04 -15.86
C PRO A 74 8.84 23.98 -14.79
N PHE A 75 8.14 24.37 -13.73
CA PHE A 75 7.66 23.48 -12.68
C PHE A 75 6.13 23.55 -12.53
N LYS A 76 5.51 22.42 -12.16
CA LYS A 76 4.05 22.31 -12.00
C LYS A 76 3.62 22.58 -10.56
N GLY A 77 4.41 22.14 -9.59
CA GLY A 77 4.13 22.30 -8.17
C GLY A 77 5.26 22.98 -7.41
N PHE A 78 4.90 23.70 -6.36
CA PHE A 78 5.85 24.25 -5.40
C PHE A 78 5.28 24.23 -3.99
N PHE A 79 6.15 24.28 -2.98
CA PHE A 79 5.79 24.42 -1.58
C PHE A 79 6.90 25.15 -0.83
N ILE A 80 6.62 26.30 -0.22
CA ILE A 80 7.61 27.21 0.38
C ILE A 80 7.31 27.44 1.86
N ARG A 81 8.34 27.38 2.70
CA ARG A 81 8.26 27.62 4.14
C ARG A 81 9.55 28.25 4.68
N ALA A 82 9.43 29.04 5.74
CA ALA A 82 10.58 29.63 6.45
C ALA A 82 11.03 28.71 7.59
N ARG A 83 12.34 28.58 7.79
CA ARG A 83 12.94 27.78 8.86
C ARG A 83 14.10 28.51 9.53
N GLN A 84 14.40 28.10 10.75
CA GLN A 84 15.57 28.51 11.52
C GLN A 84 16.24 27.23 12.04
N GLY A 85 17.44 26.95 11.55
CA GLY A 85 18.06 25.63 11.74
C GLY A 85 17.19 24.51 11.14
N SER A 86 16.78 23.54 11.97
CA SER A 86 15.90 22.43 11.55
C SER A 86 14.41 22.65 11.82
N ASN A 87 14.05 23.77 12.47
CA ASN A 87 12.67 24.06 12.86
C ASN A 87 12.03 25.05 11.89
N PHE A 88 10.77 24.81 11.50
CA PHE A 88 10.01 25.79 10.75
C PHE A 88 9.49 26.88 11.69
N ILE A 89 9.57 28.13 11.23
CA ILE A 89 9.16 29.29 12.01
C ILE A 89 7.84 29.85 11.50
N GLU A 90 7.11 30.52 12.39
CA GLU A 90 5.86 31.17 12.03
C GLU A 90 6.08 32.42 11.19
N GLY A 91 5.07 32.79 10.42
CA GLY A 91 5.01 34.03 9.67
C GLY A 91 3.90 33.97 8.64
N THR A 92 3.42 35.14 8.21
CA THR A 92 2.27 35.23 7.31
C THR A 92 2.73 35.43 5.87
N TYR A 93 2.13 34.66 4.95
CA TYR A 93 2.43 34.74 3.52
C TYR A 93 1.36 35.53 2.76
N GLN A 94 1.81 36.39 1.85
CA GLN A 94 1.02 36.96 0.77
C GLN A 94 1.51 36.40 -0.55
N PHE A 95 0.61 36.07 -1.47
CA PHE A 95 0.95 35.32 -2.68
C PHE A 95 -0.05 35.59 -3.82
N PRO A 96 0.36 35.34 -5.08
CA PRO A 96 -0.50 35.55 -6.25
C PRO A 96 -1.58 34.47 -6.39
N ASN A 97 -2.58 34.70 -7.27
CA ASN A 97 -3.71 33.81 -7.55
C ASN A 97 -3.35 32.43 -8.17
N ILE A 98 -2.07 32.11 -8.31
CA ILE A 98 -1.56 30.79 -8.71
C ILE A 98 -1.10 29.94 -7.50
N ALA A 99 -1.27 30.48 -6.31
CA ALA A 99 -0.83 29.94 -5.04
C ALA A 99 -1.99 29.88 -4.03
N GLN A 100 -1.79 29.15 -2.94
CA GLN A 100 -2.72 28.98 -1.84
C GLN A 100 -1.98 28.76 -0.53
N ASN A 101 -2.66 29.08 0.58
CA ASN A 101 -2.17 28.83 1.93
C ASN A 101 -2.16 27.33 2.26
N LYS A 102 -1.16 26.93 3.03
CA LYS A 102 -1.00 25.60 3.64
C LYS A 102 -0.48 25.74 5.07
N CYS A 103 -0.56 24.67 5.85
CA CYS A 103 0.01 24.65 7.21
C CYS A 103 -0.57 25.76 8.09
N ASN A 104 -1.89 25.95 8.07
CA ASN A 104 -2.56 27.01 8.82
C ASN A 104 -2.01 28.43 8.52
N GLY A 105 -1.64 28.70 7.25
CA GLY A 105 -1.12 30.00 6.81
C GLY A 105 0.38 30.20 7.01
N GLN A 106 1.09 29.19 7.52
CA GLN A 106 2.54 29.22 7.73
C GLN A 106 3.34 28.68 6.55
N ALA A 107 2.69 28.34 5.45
CA ALA A 107 3.35 27.92 4.22
C ALA A 107 2.48 28.27 3.00
N VAL A 108 3.10 28.24 1.83
CA VAL A 108 2.43 28.55 0.57
C VAL A 108 2.74 27.48 -0.48
N SER A 109 1.72 27.09 -1.24
CA SER A 109 1.83 26.08 -2.30
C SER A 109 1.06 26.47 -3.55
N HIS A 110 1.33 25.79 -4.66
CA HIS A 110 0.54 25.89 -5.89
C HIS A 110 -0.93 25.48 -5.69
N ASN A 111 -1.85 26.11 -6.42
CA ASN A 111 -3.27 25.75 -6.45
C ASN A 111 -3.70 24.98 -7.72
N SER A 112 -2.81 24.85 -8.69
CA SER A 112 -3.05 24.17 -9.97
C SER A 112 -1.75 23.57 -10.52
N PRO A 113 -1.83 22.51 -11.34
CA PRO A 113 -0.67 21.84 -11.91
C PRO A 113 -0.14 22.53 -13.17
N ASN A 114 -0.64 23.73 -13.52
CA ASN A 114 -0.21 24.46 -14.71
C ASN A 114 1.29 24.79 -14.62
N PRO A 115 2.08 24.69 -15.70
CA PRO A 115 3.50 25.02 -15.68
C PRO A 115 3.77 26.47 -15.26
N LYS A 116 4.87 26.69 -14.51
CA LYS A 116 5.31 27.98 -13.97
C LYS A 116 6.82 28.08 -14.10
N ASP A 117 7.34 29.24 -14.46
CA ASP A 117 8.79 29.49 -14.52
C ASP A 117 9.31 30.16 -13.23
N SER A 118 8.45 30.93 -12.57
CA SER A 118 8.76 31.64 -11.34
C SER A 118 7.51 31.88 -10.50
N VAL A 119 7.67 31.94 -9.18
CA VAL A 119 6.64 32.38 -8.25
C VAL A 119 7.27 33.30 -7.20
N LYS A 120 6.57 34.40 -6.90
CA LYS A 120 6.95 35.35 -5.86
C LYS A 120 5.94 35.29 -4.73
N VAL A 121 6.43 35.20 -3.50
CA VAL A 121 5.62 35.22 -2.28
C VAL A 121 6.23 36.19 -1.30
N THR A 122 5.42 36.91 -0.54
CA THR A 122 5.90 37.86 0.47
C THR A 122 5.68 37.25 1.83
N TRP A 123 6.76 37.13 2.61
CA TRP A 123 6.72 36.64 3.98
C TRP A 123 6.84 37.81 4.95
N THR A 124 5.98 37.84 5.97
CA THR A 124 6.03 38.83 7.05
C THR A 124 6.69 38.22 8.28
N ALA A 125 7.76 38.84 8.74
CA ALA A 125 8.50 38.41 9.92
C ALA A 125 7.64 38.50 11.20
N PRO A 126 7.55 37.43 12.02
CA PRO A 126 6.75 37.44 13.24
C PRO A 126 7.36 38.31 14.34
N ALA A 127 6.54 38.74 15.31
CA ALA A 127 6.97 39.59 16.43
C ALA A 127 8.03 38.93 17.35
N ASN A 128 7.97 37.61 17.49
CA ASN A 128 8.80 36.78 18.36
C ASN A 128 9.96 36.09 17.62
N ILE A 129 10.60 36.79 16.68
CA ILE A 129 11.72 36.24 15.92
C ILE A 129 12.90 35.90 16.86
N ALA A 130 13.31 34.63 16.92
CA ALA A 130 14.44 34.19 17.72
C ALA A 130 15.79 34.54 17.04
N SER A 131 16.89 34.53 17.78
CA SER A 131 18.22 35.05 17.36
C SER A 131 19.04 34.18 16.38
N GLY A 132 18.42 33.27 15.63
CA GLY A 132 19.09 32.38 14.67
C GLY A 132 18.92 32.79 13.19
N ALA A 133 19.81 32.32 12.31
CA ALA A 133 19.70 32.57 10.87
C ALA A 133 18.42 31.94 10.28
N ILE A 134 17.67 32.74 9.52
CA ILE A 134 16.43 32.33 8.86
C ILE A 134 16.74 31.93 7.42
N GLN A 135 16.19 30.81 6.97
CA GLN A 135 16.25 30.35 5.58
C GLN A 135 14.85 30.09 5.06
N PHE A 136 14.60 30.47 3.80
CA PHE A 136 13.42 30.02 3.07
C PHE A 136 13.76 28.75 2.33
N VAL A 137 12.98 27.69 2.54
CA VAL A 137 13.14 26.42 1.83
C VAL A 137 11.97 26.17 0.91
N ALA A 138 12.26 25.58 -0.25
CA ALA A 138 11.25 25.20 -1.23
C ALA A 138 11.33 23.73 -1.62
N THR A 139 10.17 23.16 -1.91
CA THR A 139 9.99 21.93 -2.66
C THR A 139 9.44 22.28 -4.03
N VAL A 140 10.00 21.69 -5.08
CA VAL A 140 9.67 21.98 -6.47
C VAL A 140 9.36 20.69 -7.20
N VAL A 141 8.18 20.62 -7.81
CA VAL A 141 7.69 19.47 -8.57
C VAL A 141 7.70 19.85 -10.04
N GLN A 142 8.66 19.30 -10.79
CA GLN A 142 8.69 19.43 -12.25
C GLN A 142 7.60 18.56 -12.87
N GLU A 143 7.55 17.30 -12.46
CA GLU A 143 6.53 16.32 -12.79
C GLU A 143 6.18 15.53 -11.53
N LYS A 144 5.04 14.84 -11.49
CA LYS A 144 4.60 14.08 -10.29
C LYS A 144 5.70 13.17 -9.73
N GLN A 145 6.51 12.57 -10.60
CA GLN A 145 7.60 11.67 -10.23
C GLN A 145 8.97 12.35 -10.11
N ILE A 146 9.10 13.62 -10.53
CA ILE A 146 10.38 14.35 -10.61
C ILE A 146 10.25 15.63 -9.80
N PHE A 147 10.78 15.61 -8.58
CA PHE A 147 10.70 16.72 -7.65
C PHE A 147 11.91 16.76 -6.72
N TRP A 148 12.22 17.95 -6.23
CA TRP A 148 13.30 18.22 -5.27
C TRP A 148 12.68 18.83 -4.02
N VAL A 149 13.27 18.55 -2.87
CA VAL A 149 12.81 19.04 -1.56
C VAL A 149 13.92 19.81 -0.87
N MET A 150 13.56 20.65 0.09
CA MET A 150 14.51 21.34 0.98
C MET A 150 15.55 22.22 0.25
N ILE A 151 15.19 22.81 -0.89
CA ILE A 151 16.06 23.75 -1.63
C ILE A 151 16.14 25.06 -0.82
N PRO A 152 17.31 25.44 -0.27
CA PRO A 152 17.41 26.59 0.62
C PRO A 152 17.69 27.91 -0.12
N SER A 153 17.27 29.02 0.49
CA SER A 153 17.78 30.36 0.22
C SER A 153 19.11 30.60 0.96
N SER A 154 19.76 31.73 0.71
CA SER A 154 20.81 32.22 1.62
C SER A 154 20.22 32.65 2.96
N ASP A 155 21.09 32.80 3.96
CA ASP A 155 20.70 33.17 5.32
C ASP A 155 20.20 34.61 5.42
N VAL A 156 19.17 34.80 6.25
CA VAL A 156 18.63 36.10 6.65
C VAL A 156 18.84 36.27 8.14
N THR A 157 19.52 37.36 8.53
CA THR A 157 19.87 37.62 9.93
C THR A 157 18.76 38.41 10.63
N PRO A 158 18.17 37.90 11.73
CA PRO A 158 17.18 38.65 12.49
C PRO A 158 17.84 39.82 13.23
N VAL A 159 17.23 41.00 13.15
CA VAL A 159 17.70 42.21 13.85
C VAL A 159 16.75 42.52 14.99
N THR A 160 17.14 42.16 16.21
CA THR A 160 16.41 42.47 17.44
C THR A 160 17.06 43.68 18.11
N SER A 161 16.61 44.90 17.81
CA SER A 161 16.53 46.08 18.71
C SER A 161 16.31 47.40 17.95
N MET A 162 15.28 48.16 18.34
CA MET A 162 15.33 49.62 18.26
C MET A 162 16.15 50.11 19.46
N THR A 163 17.45 50.33 19.28
CA THR A 163 18.21 51.22 20.16
C THR A 163 18.33 52.56 19.47
N THR A 164 17.53 53.53 19.93
CA THR A 164 17.72 54.95 19.68
C THR A 164 19.13 55.38 20.12
N PRO A 165 19.90 56.11 19.30
CA PRO A 165 21.19 56.64 19.71
C PRO A 165 20.96 57.87 20.60
N LEU A 166 21.35 57.80 21.88
CA LEU A 166 21.53 59.00 22.69
C LEU A 166 23.01 59.39 22.64
N SER A 167 23.26 60.53 22.00
CA SER A 167 24.52 61.25 21.99
C SER A 167 25.04 61.51 23.41
N GLY A 168 26.34 61.31 23.62
CA GLY A 168 27.00 61.60 24.89
C GLY A 168 28.50 61.38 24.81
N SER A 169 29.20 62.30 24.15
CA SER A 169 30.65 62.42 24.13
C SER A 169 31.22 62.73 25.52
N VAL A 170 32.17 61.93 26.01
CA VAL A 170 33.20 62.38 26.96
C VAL A 170 34.54 61.74 26.57
N THR A 171 35.55 62.59 26.50
CA THR A 171 36.89 62.39 25.97
C THR A 171 37.93 62.08 27.07
N LEU A 172 38.89 61.21 26.72
CA LEU A 172 40.32 61.10 27.18
C LEU A 172 40.65 60.52 28.58
N PRO A 173 41.89 60.02 28.85
CA PRO A 173 43.12 59.95 28.02
C PRO A 173 43.78 58.54 27.92
N PRO A 174 44.92 58.38 27.19
CA PRO A 174 45.47 57.08 26.77
C PRO A 174 46.66 56.58 27.63
N GLY A 175 46.85 55.27 27.63
CA GLY A 175 48.03 54.57 28.15
C GLY A 175 47.59 53.23 28.76
N GLY A 176 48.19 52.08 28.49
CA GLY A 176 49.32 51.67 27.68
C GLY A 176 49.50 50.17 27.95
N GLY A 177 50.28 49.48 27.13
CA GLY A 177 50.82 48.16 27.47
C GLY A 177 50.09 46.98 26.84
N ALA A 178 50.63 46.51 25.73
CA ALA A 178 50.43 45.17 25.22
C ALA A 178 50.92 44.13 26.24
N SER A 179 50.18 43.03 26.40
CA SER A 179 50.80 41.75 26.75
C SER A 179 49.98 40.58 26.22
N LEU A 180 50.67 39.81 25.38
CA LEU A 180 50.31 38.54 24.80
C LEU A 180 50.42 37.48 25.92
N MET A 181 49.35 36.74 26.23
CA MET A 181 49.47 35.52 27.03
C MET A 181 48.79 34.34 26.34
N THR A 182 49.69 33.52 25.79
CA THR A 182 49.57 32.12 25.40
C THR A 182 48.80 31.28 26.42
N THR A 183 47.78 30.56 25.94
CA THR A 183 47.12 29.50 26.71
C THR A 183 48.01 28.26 26.78
N ARG A 184 48.21 27.84 28.03
CA ARG A 184 48.98 26.70 28.50
C ARG A 184 48.24 25.40 28.22
N ALA A 185 48.85 24.50 27.46
CA ALA A 185 48.51 23.09 27.46
C ALA A 185 48.96 22.44 28.78
N SER A 186 48.14 21.54 29.34
CA SER A 186 48.60 20.50 30.26
C SER A 186 47.72 19.25 30.13
N PRO A 187 48.29 18.07 30.42
CA PRO A 187 47.90 16.82 29.78
C PRO A 187 47.10 15.87 30.67
N SER A 188 46.46 14.92 29.98
CA SER A 188 46.01 13.58 30.34
C SER A 188 46.04 13.14 31.81
N MET A 189 44.87 12.74 32.31
CA MET A 189 44.75 11.70 33.33
C MET A 189 44.15 10.42 32.71
N THR A 190 44.96 9.37 32.76
CA THR A 190 44.62 7.97 32.60
C THR A 190 43.81 7.50 33.82
N THR A 191 42.67 6.84 33.61
CA THR A 191 42.18 5.78 34.51
C THR A 191 41.36 4.75 33.73
N SER A 192 41.49 3.52 34.21
CA SER A 192 41.19 2.25 33.56
C SER A 192 39.73 1.81 33.72
N GLY A 193 39.13 1.35 32.61
CA GLY A 193 38.44 0.07 32.51
C GLY A 193 37.05 -0.11 33.13
N ARG A 194 36.04 -0.32 32.25
CA ARG A 194 35.12 -1.50 32.28
C ARG A 194 34.14 -1.50 31.09
N GLY A 195 34.24 -2.53 30.24
CA GLY A 195 33.07 -3.19 29.62
C GLY A 195 32.56 -2.69 28.26
N ALA A 196 33.39 -2.70 27.21
CA ALA A 196 32.89 -2.66 25.84
C ALA A 196 32.30 -4.04 25.46
N GLY A 197 31.01 -4.08 25.13
CA GLY A 197 30.35 -5.26 24.55
C GLY A 197 31.02 -5.68 23.23
N SER A 198 31.25 -6.98 23.11
CA SER A 198 32.07 -7.64 22.09
C SER A 198 31.54 -7.43 20.66
N VAL A 199 32.20 -6.55 19.90
CA VAL A 199 32.29 -6.67 18.44
C VAL A 199 33.18 -7.88 18.15
N THR A 200 32.63 -8.95 17.58
CA THR A 200 33.42 -10.12 17.16
C THR A 200 34.46 -9.75 16.12
N LYS A 201 35.58 -10.48 16.09
CA LYS A 201 36.78 -10.33 15.23
C LYS A 201 36.56 -10.31 13.70
N ASN A 202 35.32 -10.29 13.20
CA ASN A 202 35.00 -10.20 11.77
C ASN A 202 34.31 -8.86 11.46
N PRO A 203 34.90 -7.98 10.63
CA PRO A 203 34.29 -6.70 10.24
C PRO A 203 32.90 -6.90 9.60
N GLY A 204 31.91 -6.10 9.99
CA GLY A 204 30.59 -6.05 9.33
C GLY A 204 29.60 -7.18 9.66
N VAL A 205 29.81 -7.91 10.76
CA VAL A 205 28.89 -8.95 11.24
C VAL A 205 28.26 -8.55 12.57
N VAL A 206 26.93 -8.39 12.58
CA VAL A 206 26.14 -8.40 13.82
C VAL A 206 25.89 -9.87 14.18
N ALA A 207 26.22 -10.29 15.39
CA ALA A 207 25.99 -11.66 15.87
C ALA A 207 25.11 -11.64 17.12
N VAL A 208 24.46 -12.77 17.43
CA VAL A 208 23.72 -12.90 18.70
C VAL A 208 24.70 -12.69 19.84
N ASP A 209 24.37 -11.76 20.74
CA ASP A 209 25.17 -11.57 21.93
C ASP A 209 24.98 -12.77 22.89
N PRO A 210 26.06 -13.47 23.32
CA PRO A 210 25.97 -14.63 24.20
C PRO A 210 25.31 -14.37 25.56
N GLU A 211 25.22 -13.11 25.95
CA GLU A 211 24.58 -12.62 27.18
C GLU A 211 23.07 -12.38 27.03
N CYS A 212 22.54 -12.39 25.80
CA CYS A 212 21.11 -12.25 25.55
C CYS A 212 20.30 -13.33 26.28
N GLY A 213 19.29 -12.90 27.03
CA GLY A 213 18.45 -13.78 27.84
C GLY A 213 19.12 -14.32 29.10
N LYS A 214 20.38 -13.96 29.39
CA LYS A 214 21.09 -14.34 30.62
C LYS A 214 21.30 -13.15 31.54
N THR A 215 21.93 -12.10 31.04
CA THR A 215 22.24 -10.89 31.82
C THR A 215 21.59 -9.65 31.24
N LYS A 216 21.17 -9.68 29.96
CA LYS A 216 20.47 -8.59 29.28
C LYS A 216 19.32 -9.08 28.43
N GLY A 217 18.32 -8.21 28.27
CA GLY A 217 17.22 -8.45 27.33
C GLY A 217 17.66 -8.15 25.90
N CYS A 218 17.12 -8.89 24.93
CA CYS A 218 17.46 -8.70 23.51
C CYS A 218 16.28 -8.90 22.58
N TYR A 219 16.32 -8.23 21.43
CA TYR A 219 15.46 -8.44 20.28
C TYR A 219 16.30 -8.45 19.00
N HIS A 220 16.29 -9.57 18.26
CA HIS A 220 17.16 -9.76 17.10
C HIS A 220 16.58 -10.73 16.07
N ASP A 221 17.01 -10.63 14.82
CA ASP A 221 16.59 -11.50 13.70
C ASP A 221 17.60 -12.59 13.34
N CYS A 222 18.64 -12.77 14.15
CA CYS A 222 19.70 -13.74 13.87
C CYS A 222 19.18 -15.17 13.66
N GLY A 223 19.69 -15.84 12.62
CA GLY A 223 19.46 -17.26 12.37
C GLY A 223 20.07 -18.17 13.46
N SER A 224 19.97 -19.48 13.29
CA SER A 224 20.59 -20.47 14.20
C SER A 224 22.13 -20.42 14.12
N GLY A 225 22.74 -19.45 14.80
CA GLY A 225 24.20 -19.21 14.80
C GLY A 225 24.72 -18.37 13.64
N GLY A 226 23.84 -17.76 12.84
CA GLY A 226 24.19 -16.91 11.70
C GLY A 226 24.23 -15.41 12.01
N PRO A 227 24.71 -14.57 11.06
CA PRO A 227 24.72 -13.11 11.20
C PRO A 227 23.30 -12.55 11.27
N CYS A 228 23.14 -11.46 12.01
CA CYS A 228 21.90 -10.71 12.19
C CYS A 228 21.87 -9.50 11.25
N THR A 229 20.67 -9.07 10.86
CA THR A 229 20.47 -7.74 10.29
C THR A 229 20.50 -6.70 11.39
N TYR A 230 19.84 -6.99 12.51
CA TYR A 230 19.82 -6.12 13.68
C TYR A 230 19.91 -6.91 14.99
N LEU A 231 20.44 -6.25 16.01
CA LEU A 231 20.40 -6.67 17.40
C LEU A 231 20.12 -5.44 18.26
N ILE A 232 19.01 -5.45 18.98
CA ILE A 232 18.69 -4.46 19.99
C ILE A 232 18.77 -5.15 21.33
N SER A 233 19.61 -4.66 22.23
CA SER A 233 19.73 -5.18 23.59
C SER A 233 19.45 -4.10 24.63
N TRP A 234 19.01 -4.52 25.81
CA TRP A 234 18.72 -3.62 26.90
C TRP A 234 19.10 -4.19 28.27
N LEU A 235 19.49 -3.30 29.17
CA LEU A 235 19.81 -3.59 30.56
C LEU A 235 18.97 -2.68 31.45
N TYR A 236 18.12 -3.28 32.27
CA TYR A 236 17.33 -2.56 33.26
C TYR A 236 18.23 -2.02 34.38
N GLN A 237 18.11 -0.73 34.64
CA GLN A 237 18.64 -0.03 35.80
C GLN A 237 17.44 0.51 36.60
N GLN A 238 17.57 0.67 37.91
CA GLN A 238 16.42 0.97 38.79
C GLN A 238 15.52 2.11 38.28
N ASP A 239 16.11 3.17 37.71
CA ASP A 239 15.40 4.36 37.20
C ASP A 239 15.43 4.53 35.65
N SER A 240 16.18 3.68 34.94
CA SER A 240 16.42 3.83 33.51
C SER A 240 16.70 2.49 32.83
N VAL A 241 16.70 2.46 31.51
CA VAL A 241 17.09 1.29 30.74
C VAL A 241 18.18 1.69 29.77
N MET A 242 19.31 1.00 29.83
CA MET A 242 20.41 1.17 28.89
C MET A 242 20.11 0.37 27.64
N PHE A 243 20.03 1.03 26.49
CA PHE A 243 19.80 0.41 25.20
C PHE A 243 21.07 0.41 24.36
N GLN A 244 21.26 -0.68 23.62
CA GLN A 244 22.25 -0.79 22.55
C GLN A 244 21.60 -1.27 21.27
N PHE A 245 21.71 -0.49 20.20
CA PHE A 245 21.19 -0.82 18.87
C PHE A 245 22.37 -1.11 17.95
N LEU A 246 22.38 -2.29 17.35
CA LEU A 246 23.33 -2.68 16.31
C LEU A 246 22.56 -3.01 15.04
N PHE A 247 22.92 -2.37 13.92
CA PHE A 247 22.25 -2.57 12.63
C PHE A 247 23.27 -2.63 11.50
N LYS A 248 23.21 -3.70 10.70
CA LYS A 248 24.04 -3.84 9.51
C LYS A 248 23.50 -2.95 8.39
N THR A 249 24.29 -1.95 8.00
CA THR A 249 23.94 -0.98 6.95
C THR A 249 24.63 -1.32 5.62
N PRO A 250 23.95 -1.11 4.46
CA PRO A 250 24.58 -1.22 3.14
C PRO A 250 25.60 -0.09 2.85
N ALA A 251 25.76 0.89 3.75
CA ALA A 251 26.78 1.96 3.78
C ALA A 251 26.88 2.90 2.56
N THR A 252 26.09 2.72 1.50
CA THR A 252 26.09 3.60 0.31
C THR A 252 25.34 4.93 0.53
N THR A 253 24.46 4.98 1.53
CA THR A 253 23.62 6.14 1.89
C THR A 253 23.49 6.23 3.41
N ASP A 254 23.13 7.41 3.93
CA ASP A 254 22.74 7.57 5.33
C ASP A 254 21.54 6.63 5.64
N GLN A 255 21.54 5.97 6.79
CA GLN A 255 20.53 4.99 7.18
C GLN A 255 20.00 5.26 8.59
N TRP A 256 18.88 4.65 8.94
CA TRP A 256 18.32 4.68 10.28
C TRP A 256 17.77 3.32 10.71
N ILE A 257 17.70 3.10 12.02
CA ILE A 257 17.01 1.99 12.67
C ILE A 257 16.18 2.52 13.83
N SER A 258 15.00 1.95 14.07
CA SER A 258 14.14 2.30 15.20
C SER A 258 13.52 1.08 15.90
N LEU A 259 13.15 1.31 17.16
CA LEU A 259 12.33 0.46 17.99
C LEU A 259 11.05 1.21 18.38
N GLY A 260 9.91 0.76 17.87
CA GLY A 260 8.58 1.21 18.28
C GLY A 260 8.03 0.38 19.44
N LEU A 261 7.44 1.05 20.41
CA LEU A 261 6.73 0.49 21.55
C LEU A 261 5.24 0.68 21.33
N SER A 262 4.52 -0.42 21.12
CA SER A 262 3.09 -0.37 20.81
C SER A 262 2.24 -1.15 21.82
N ASN A 263 1.01 -0.69 22.01
CA ASN A 263 0.02 -1.40 22.81
C ASN A 263 -0.62 -2.56 22.06
N ASP A 264 -0.55 -2.55 20.72
CA ASP A 264 -1.05 -3.60 19.83
C ASP A 264 0.02 -4.01 18.80
N LYS A 265 -0.36 -4.80 17.79
CA LYS A 265 0.56 -5.31 16.75
C LYS A 265 0.60 -4.42 15.49
N TYR A 266 0.00 -3.24 15.52
CA TYR A 266 -0.15 -2.35 14.38
C TYR A 266 0.54 -1.02 14.64
N MET A 267 1.17 -0.47 13.59
CA MET A 267 1.76 0.86 13.68
C MET A 267 0.65 1.91 13.77
N GLY A 268 0.71 2.80 14.77
CA GLY A 268 -0.14 3.98 14.80
C GLY A 268 -0.27 4.75 16.10
N ASP A 269 -0.07 4.14 17.25
CA ASP A 269 -0.01 4.80 18.56
C ASP A 269 1.21 4.26 19.28
N ASP A 270 2.39 4.62 18.75
CA ASP A 270 3.65 3.99 19.14
C ASP A 270 4.67 5.05 19.54
N SER A 271 5.27 4.85 20.72
CA SER A 271 6.45 5.59 21.14
C SER A 271 7.69 4.97 20.51
N VAL A 272 8.55 5.77 19.89
CA VAL A 272 9.65 5.28 19.06
C VAL A 272 10.99 5.81 19.56
N MET A 273 11.98 4.93 19.66
CA MET A 273 13.38 5.27 19.89
C MET A 273 14.17 4.90 18.64
N GLU A 274 15.07 5.76 18.19
CA GLU A 274 15.73 5.57 16.89
C GLU A 274 17.14 6.12 16.82
N CYS A 275 17.89 5.56 15.88
CA CYS A 275 19.21 6.01 15.46
C CYS A 275 19.13 6.47 14.03
N VAL A 276 19.52 7.71 13.76
CA VAL A 276 19.50 8.30 12.43
C VAL A 276 20.89 8.78 12.06
N MET A 277 21.39 8.30 10.92
CA MET A 277 22.62 8.81 10.34
C MET A 277 22.39 10.17 9.68
N ASP A 278 23.31 11.09 9.89
CA ASP A 278 23.35 12.42 9.29
C ASP A 278 24.79 12.78 8.98
N ALA A 279 25.14 12.81 7.70
CA ALA A 279 26.48 13.10 7.22
C ALA A 279 27.57 12.24 7.90
N GLY A 280 27.30 10.94 8.06
CA GLY A 280 28.20 9.97 8.70
C GLY A 280 28.25 10.02 10.24
N THR A 281 27.54 10.94 10.88
CA THR A 281 27.33 10.95 12.35
C THR A 281 26.01 10.27 12.70
N VAL A 282 25.92 9.60 13.84
CA VAL A 282 24.68 8.90 14.25
C VAL A 282 24.08 9.61 15.45
N GLN A 283 22.83 10.05 15.31
CA GLN A 283 22.08 10.72 16.37
C GLN A 283 20.98 9.81 16.89
N VAL A 284 20.86 9.71 18.22
CA VAL A 284 19.76 9.01 18.86
C VAL A 284 18.62 10.00 19.12
N LYS A 285 17.41 9.65 18.68
CA LYS A 285 16.22 10.50 18.79
C LYS A 285 15.05 9.69 19.38
N THR A 286 14.07 10.41 19.91
CA THR A 286 12.75 9.93 20.25
C THR A 286 11.77 10.48 19.22
N SER A 287 10.88 9.64 18.73
CA SER A 287 9.78 10.02 17.84
C SER A 287 8.49 9.29 18.25
N TYR A 288 7.40 9.57 17.55
CA TYR A 288 6.11 8.96 17.83
C TYR A 288 5.37 8.70 16.53
N ASN A 289 4.73 7.54 16.42
CA ASN A 289 3.91 7.20 15.26
C ASN A 289 2.47 7.62 15.54
N THR A 290 1.87 8.30 14.57
CA THR A 290 0.43 8.54 14.47
C THR A 290 -0.04 7.94 13.16
N ASP A 291 -0.82 6.85 13.24
CA ASP A 291 -1.12 5.97 12.11
C ASP A 291 0.16 5.50 11.38
N LYS A 292 0.33 5.85 10.10
CA LYS A 292 1.52 5.49 9.30
C LYS A 292 2.52 6.63 9.19
N ILE A 293 2.33 7.69 9.97
CA ILE A 293 3.15 8.90 9.93
C ILE A 293 3.99 8.94 11.20
N ASN A 294 5.27 9.21 11.04
CA ASN A 294 6.18 9.43 12.15
C ASN A 294 6.35 10.94 12.39
N ILE A 295 6.21 11.36 13.63
CA ILE A 295 6.35 12.75 14.08
C ILE A 295 7.36 12.83 15.22
N TYR A 296 8.03 13.96 15.35
CA TYR A 296 8.93 14.22 16.48
C TYR A 296 8.20 15.02 17.57
N PRO A 297 8.41 14.70 18.86
CA PRO A 297 8.09 15.62 19.95
C PRO A 297 8.97 16.87 19.90
N ASP A 298 8.58 17.93 20.61
CA ASP A 298 9.31 19.20 20.67
C ASP A 298 10.76 18.98 21.14
N ASP A 299 10.93 18.13 22.15
CA ASP A 299 12.22 17.61 22.58
C ASP A 299 12.52 16.25 21.92
N LYS A 300 13.32 16.27 20.85
CA LYS A 300 13.75 15.07 20.11
C LYS A 300 14.59 14.11 20.93
N HIS A 301 15.03 14.49 22.13
CA HIS A 301 15.77 13.63 23.06
C HIS A 301 14.96 13.36 24.34
N ALA A 302 13.63 13.59 24.30
CA ALA A 302 12.75 13.35 25.44
C ALA A 302 12.94 11.94 26.01
N GLY A 303 13.31 11.87 27.28
CA GLY A 303 13.57 10.63 28.02
C GLY A 303 14.92 9.96 27.74
N ILE A 304 15.74 10.47 26.81
CA ILE A 304 17.04 9.92 26.42
C ILE A 304 18.19 10.70 27.06
N HIS A 305 19.18 9.99 27.60
CA HIS A 305 20.40 10.51 28.19
C HIS A 305 21.61 9.70 27.73
N ASN A 306 22.82 10.24 27.92
CA ASN A 306 24.09 9.54 27.68
C ASN A 306 24.16 8.85 26.31
N ALA A 307 23.63 9.52 25.27
CA ALA A 307 23.52 8.96 23.94
C ALA A 307 24.82 9.12 23.15
N GLU A 308 25.29 8.02 22.59
CA GLU A 308 26.42 7.96 21.67
C GLU A 308 26.03 7.12 20.44
N GLY A 309 26.56 7.51 19.28
CA GLY A 309 26.28 6.85 18.02
C GLY A 309 27.53 6.81 17.15
N SER A 310 27.76 5.70 16.47
CA SER A 310 28.88 5.54 15.54
C SER A 310 28.53 4.61 14.40
N VAL A 311 29.27 4.75 13.29
CA VAL A 311 29.27 3.78 12.19
C VAL A 311 30.66 3.18 12.11
N LYS A 312 30.79 1.87 12.29
CA LYS A 312 32.06 1.14 12.14
C LYS A 312 31.83 -0.12 11.34
N ASP A 313 32.68 -0.37 10.35
CA ASP A 313 32.65 -1.57 9.50
C ASP A 313 31.27 -1.89 8.89
N GLY A 314 30.52 -0.86 8.49
CA GLY A 314 29.17 -1.04 7.93
C GLY A 314 28.11 -1.43 8.96
N VAL A 315 28.33 -1.15 10.25
CA VAL A 315 27.36 -1.34 11.33
C VAL A 315 27.09 0.00 12.02
N ILE A 316 25.82 0.37 12.11
CA ILE A 316 25.36 1.45 12.98
C ILE A 316 25.30 0.90 14.40
N ALA A 317 26.01 1.56 15.32
CA ALA A 317 25.98 1.27 16.74
C ALA A 317 25.55 2.49 17.52
N CYS A 318 24.47 2.37 18.31
CA CYS A 318 24.04 3.40 19.25
C CYS A 318 23.95 2.84 20.65
N ASN A 319 24.45 3.59 21.63
CA ASN A 319 24.21 3.31 23.03
C ASN A 319 23.57 4.53 23.66
N PHE A 320 22.54 4.33 24.47
CA PHE A 320 21.88 5.42 25.16
C PHE A 320 21.12 4.92 26.38
N GLU A 321 20.89 5.82 27.32
CA GLU A 321 20.09 5.58 28.50
C GLU A 321 18.70 6.17 28.30
N ARG A 322 17.65 5.42 28.65
CA ARG A 322 16.27 5.88 28.52
C ARG A 322 15.51 5.73 29.83
N LYS A 323 15.01 6.84 30.38
CA LYS A 323 14.29 6.83 31.67
C LYS A 323 13.04 5.95 31.62
N ILE A 324 12.73 5.30 32.74
CA ILE A 324 11.54 4.44 32.83
C ILE A 324 10.28 5.29 32.61
N SER A 325 10.17 6.41 33.33
CA SER A 325 9.03 7.32 33.24
C SER A 325 9.49 8.71 32.80
N TYR A 326 8.75 9.32 31.87
CA TYR A 326 9.00 10.69 31.41
C TYR A 326 7.67 11.45 31.24
N PRO A 327 7.01 11.84 32.35
CA PRO A 327 5.64 12.37 32.32
C PRO A 327 5.49 13.73 31.64
N ARG A 328 6.60 14.42 31.33
CA ARG A 328 6.58 15.72 30.63
C ARG A 328 6.20 15.61 29.15
N GLU A 329 6.34 14.43 28.55
CA GLU A 329 5.94 14.17 27.17
C GLU A 329 5.09 12.88 27.12
N PRO A 330 3.75 12.97 27.05
CA PRO A 330 2.86 11.82 27.03
C PRO A 330 3.11 10.82 25.90
N LYS A 331 3.73 11.27 24.79
CA LYS A 331 4.10 10.41 23.65
C LYS A 331 5.37 9.58 23.92
N VAL A 332 6.06 9.81 25.02
CA VAL A 332 7.12 8.94 25.53
C VAL A 332 6.52 7.95 26.52
N PHE A 333 6.37 6.70 26.07
CA PHE A 333 5.68 5.67 26.84
C PHE A 333 6.43 5.24 28.11
N ASP A 334 5.71 4.83 29.15
CA ASP A 334 6.31 4.41 30.41
C ASP A 334 6.85 2.97 30.33
N LEU A 335 8.15 2.79 30.53
CA LEU A 335 8.88 1.54 30.38
C LEU A 335 8.63 0.52 31.50
N SER A 336 7.88 0.89 32.54
CA SER A 336 7.37 -0.06 33.54
C SER A 336 6.28 -0.99 32.98
N LYS A 337 5.65 -0.59 31.88
CA LYS A 337 4.63 -1.37 31.18
C LYS A 337 5.27 -2.26 30.13
N SER A 338 4.53 -3.30 29.74
CA SER A 338 4.94 -4.20 28.66
C SER A 338 4.34 -3.76 27.32
N TYR A 339 5.13 -3.86 26.24
CA TYR A 339 4.74 -3.42 24.90
C TYR A 339 5.07 -4.45 23.83
N TYR A 340 4.33 -4.45 22.73
CA TYR A 340 4.81 -5.07 21.51
C TYR A 340 5.97 -4.26 20.96
N LEU A 341 7.02 -4.95 20.54
CA LEU A 341 8.24 -4.35 20.02
C LEU A 341 8.21 -4.41 18.50
N MET A 342 8.37 -3.26 17.85
CA MET A 342 8.39 -3.13 16.39
C MET A 342 9.76 -2.63 15.94
N VAL A 343 10.42 -3.36 15.04
CA VAL A 343 11.68 -2.90 14.46
C VAL A 343 11.48 -2.51 13.01
N ALA A 344 11.96 -1.31 12.69
CA ALA A 344 11.97 -0.77 11.34
C ALA A 344 13.32 -0.11 11.06
N PHE A 345 13.74 -0.13 9.80
CA PHE A 345 14.96 0.51 9.35
C PHE A 345 14.81 0.94 7.88
N GLY A 346 15.63 1.87 7.44
CA GLY A 346 15.59 2.39 6.07
C GLY A 346 16.60 3.51 5.84
N GLU A 347 16.44 4.19 4.70
CA GLU A 347 17.34 5.27 4.29
C GLU A 347 17.01 6.59 5.01
N ALA A 348 18.02 7.42 5.23
CA ALA A 348 17.92 8.77 5.76
C ALA A 348 18.63 9.75 4.82
N VAL A 349 18.18 11.01 4.82
CA VAL A 349 18.85 12.13 4.12
C VAL A 349 18.81 13.35 5.03
N THR A 350 19.97 13.96 5.27
CA THR A 350 20.09 15.20 6.08
C THR A 350 19.47 15.07 7.47
N GLY A 351 19.68 13.92 8.11
CA GLY A 351 19.17 13.61 9.45
C GLY A 351 17.65 13.37 9.52
N ASN A 352 16.96 13.30 8.37
CA ASN A 352 15.55 12.94 8.25
C ASN A 352 15.40 11.51 7.71
N LYS A 353 14.52 10.73 8.35
CA LYS A 353 14.24 9.34 7.96
C LYS A 353 13.26 9.30 6.80
N PHE A 354 13.53 8.47 5.78
CA PHE A 354 12.50 8.02 4.86
C PHE A 354 11.64 6.91 5.47
N PRO A 355 10.42 6.68 4.97
CA PRO A 355 9.62 5.53 5.37
C PRO A 355 10.40 4.22 5.21
N HIS A 356 10.20 3.28 6.13
CA HIS A 356 10.72 1.92 5.97
C HIS A 356 10.12 1.27 4.72
N SER A 357 10.78 0.25 4.17
CA SER A 357 10.36 -0.38 2.91
C SER A 357 8.88 -0.79 2.92
N TYR A 358 8.14 -0.43 1.86
CA TYR A 358 6.77 -0.89 1.64
C TYR A 358 6.70 -2.35 1.17
N GLU A 359 7.84 -2.95 0.79
CA GLU A 359 7.91 -4.32 0.29
C GLU A 359 7.92 -5.37 1.40
N LYS A 360 8.47 -5.03 2.57
CA LYS A 360 8.56 -5.93 3.73
C LYS A 360 7.81 -5.32 4.90
N LEU A 361 6.91 -6.11 5.50
CA LEU A 361 6.23 -5.69 6.72
C LEU A 361 7.25 -5.59 7.86
N PRO A 362 7.14 -4.57 8.73
CA PRO A 362 7.99 -4.48 9.92
C PRO A 362 7.71 -5.67 10.85
N LYS A 363 8.76 -6.20 11.45
CA LYS A 363 8.66 -7.35 12.34
C LYS A 363 8.22 -6.90 13.73
N VAL A 364 7.21 -7.59 14.26
CA VAL A 364 6.61 -7.31 15.58
C VAL A 364 6.84 -8.48 16.52
N SER A 365 7.13 -8.21 17.79
CA SER A 365 7.25 -9.27 18.79
C SER A 365 5.96 -10.09 18.91
N ALA A 366 6.07 -11.40 19.16
CA ALA A 366 4.92 -12.28 19.26
C ALA A 366 3.99 -11.93 20.43
N ALA A 367 4.58 -11.45 21.53
CA ALA A 367 3.92 -11.04 22.76
C ALA A 367 4.47 -9.69 23.26
N LYS A 368 3.79 -9.08 24.23
CA LYS A 368 4.29 -7.89 24.93
C LYS A 368 5.54 -8.24 25.74
N VAL A 369 6.53 -7.36 25.69
CA VAL A 369 7.84 -7.51 26.35
C VAL A 369 7.96 -6.44 27.43
N SER A 370 8.40 -6.85 28.62
CA SER A 370 8.78 -5.94 29.69
C SER A 370 10.29 -5.70 29.67
N PHE A 371 10.71 -4.43 29.69
CA PHE A 371 12.13 -4.09 29.75
C PHE A 371 12.77 -4.38 31.11
N GLN A 372 11.96 -4.64 32.15
CA GLN A 372 12.43 -5.05 33.48
C GLN A 372 12.82 -6.53 33.55
N GLN A 373 12.37 -7.33 32.58
CA GLN A 373 12.66 -8.76 32.53
C GLN A 373 13.81 -9.04 31.56
N ILE A 374 14.68 -9.97 31.97
CA ILE A 374 15.74 -10.50 31.11
C ILE A 374 15.11 -11.58 30.23
N GLY A 375 15.12 -11.36 28.92
CA GLY A 375 14.58 -12.30 27.94
C GLY A 375 15.19 -12.07 26.56
N SER A 376 15.18 -13.10 25.71
CA SER A 376 15.62 -13.01 24.33
C SER A 376 14.40 -13.20 23.41
N VAL A 377 14.07 -12.15 22.67
CA VAL A 377 13.05 -12.15 21.63
C VAL A 377 13.75 -12.47 20.31
N LYS A 378 13.59 -13.70 19.84
CA LYS A 378 14.17 -14.15 18.57
C LYS A 378 13.17 -13.98 17.44
N GLY A 379 13.54 -13.18 16.45
CA GLY A 379 12.70 -12.82 15.31
C GLY A 379 11.46 -12.02 15.72
N GLY A 380 10.68 -11.63 14.73
CA GLY A 380 9.34 -11.10 14.93
C GLY A 380 8.38 -11.71 13.91
N ALA A 381 7.09 -11.69 14.23
CA ALA A 381 6.05 -12.12 13.32
C ALA A 381 5.62 -10.93 12.46
N ASP A 382 5.20 -11.21 11.22
CA ASP A 382 4.47 -10.21 10.45
C ASP A 382 3.10 -9.99 11.12
N PRO A 383 2.62 -8.73 11.20
CA PRO A 383 1.28 -8.46 11.70
C PRO A 383 0.25 -9.18 10.85
N LEU A 384 -0.73 -9.79 11.50
CA LEU A 384 -1.84 -10.44 10.80
C LEU A 384 -2.88 -9.38 10.44
N TYR A 385 -3.49 -9.51 9.27
CA TYR A 385 -4.58 -8.64 8.82
C TYR A 385 -5.89 -9.42 8.63
N PRO A 386 -6.62 -9.78 9.72
CA PRO A 386 -7.84 -10.58 9.63
C PRO A 386 -8.91 -9.97 8.72
N MET A 387 -9.05 -8.65 8.73
CA MET A 387 -10.03 -7.95 7.89
C MET A 387 -9.67 -8.03 6.40
N VAL A 388 -8.38 -7.99 6.05
CA VAL A 388 -7.90 -8.23 4.68
C VAL A 388 -8.17 -9.67 4.25
N LYS A 389 -7.92 -10.65 5.14
CA LYS A 389 -8.24 -12.06 4.88
C LYS A 389 -9.76 -12.27 4.72
N ALA A 390 -10.58 -11.61 5.52
CA ALA A 390 -12.03 -11.66 5.39
C ALA A 390 -12.52 -11.01 4.08
N HIS A 391 -11.95 -9.85 3.70
CA HIS A 391 -12.19 -9.20 2.41
C HIS A 391 -11.88 -10.14 1.24
N GLY A 392 -10.66 -10.70 1.20
CA GLY A 392 -10.27 -11.64 0.15
C GLY A 392 -11.19 -12.85 0.08
N THR A 393 -11.58 -13.40 1.23
CA THR A 393 -12.52 -14.54 1.32
C THR A 393 -13.88 -14.21 0.73
N ALA A 394 -14.45 -13.05 1.08
CA ALA A 394 -15.71 -12.59 0.54
C ALA A 394 -15.62 -12.40 -0.99
N MET A 395 -14.52 -11.83 -1.49
CA MET A 395 -14.29 -11.62 -2.92
C MET A 395 -14.13 -12.95 -3.68
N THR A 396 -13.43 -13.93 -3.12
CA THR A 396 -13.30 -15.28 -3.72
C THR A 396 -14.67 -15.91 -3.90
N PHE A 397 -15.51 -15.97 -2.86
CA PHE A 397 -16.87 -16.52 -3.01
C PHE A 397 -17.76 -15.69 -3.94
N ALA A 398 -17.68 -14.35 -3.87
CA ALA A 398 -18.48 -13.48 -4.72
C ALA A 398 -18.23 -13.75 -6.21
N TRP A 399 -16.96 -13.85 -6.60
CA TRP A 399 -16.57 -13.85 -8.01
C TRP A 399 -16.28 -15.24 -8.58
N MET A 400 -15.57 -16.11 -7.84
CA MET A 400 -15.24 -17.47 -8.32
C MET A 400 -16.39 -18.45 -8.16
N LEU A 401 -17.21 -18.32 -7.11
CA LEU A 401 -18.36 -19.19 -6.89
C LEU A 401 -19.63 -18.60 -7.50
N PHE A 402 -20.13 -17.49 -6.94
CA PHE A 402 -21.45 -16.99 -7.30
C PHE A 402 -21.47 -16.32 -8.69
N ALA A 403 -20.54 -15.42 -9.01
CA ALA A 403 -20.57 -14.72 -10.30
C ALA A 403 -20.34 -15.69 -11.46
N SER A 404 -19.33 -16.57 -11.36
CA SER A 404 -19.06 -17.61 -12.35
C SER A 404 -20.25 -18.57 -12.56
N SER A 405 -20.90 -19.03 -11.49
CA SER A 405 -22.09 -19.89 -11.60
C SER A 405 -23.29 -19.14 -12.19
N GLY A 406 -23.49 -17.89 -11.78
CA GLY A 406 -24.56 -17.03 -12.26
C GLY A 406 -24.42 -16.64 -13.74
N LEU A 407 -23.18 -16.47 -14.22
CA LEU A 407 -22.90 -16.21 -15.62
C LEU A 407 -23.15 -17.46 -16.48
N PHE A 408 -22.69 -18.61 -16.00
CA PHE A 408 -22.87 -19.89 -16.67
C PHE A 408 -24.35 -20.24 -16.84
N ILE A 409 -25.18 -20.10 -15.80
CA ILE A 409 -26.62 -20.37 -15.87
C ILE A 409 -27.36 -19.36 -16.78
N ALA A 410 -26.94 -18.10 -16.82
CA ALA A 410 -27.56 -17.11 -17.71
C ALA A 410 -27.34 -17.44 -19.19
N ARG A 411 -26.18 -18.04 -19.50
CA ARG A 411 -25.77 -18.42 -20.85
C ARG A 411 -26.42 -19.72 -21.31
N HIS A 412 -26.37 -20.77 -20.48
CA HIS A 412 -26.74 -22.13 -20.88
C HIS A 412 -28.09 -22.60 -20.31
N GLY A 413 -28.52 -22.04 -19.18
CA GLY A 413 -29.69 -22.49 -18.41
C GLY A 413 -31.05 -22.23 -19.07
N ARG A 414 -31.13 -21.32 -20.06
CA ARG A 414 -32.39 -21.04 -20.78
C ARG A 414 -32.95 -22.28 -21.49
N SER A 415 -32.05 -23.07 -22.08
CA SER A 415 -32.41 -24.29 -22.82
C SER A 415 -32.72 -25.48 -21.89
N MET A 416 -32.10 -25.51 -20.71
CA MET A 416 -32.19 -26.62 -19.75
C MET A 416 -33.49 -26.59 -18.93
N PHE A 417 -34.01 -25.39 -18.64
CA PHE A 417 -35.16 -25.19 -17.74
C PHE A 417 -36.32 -24.43 -18.38
N ASN A 418 -36.65 -24.76 -19.63
CA ASN A 418 -37.72 -24.09 -20.40
C ASN A 418 -39.14 -24.43 -19.90
N ASN A 419 -39.32 -25.61 -19.30
CA ASN A 419 -40.64 -26.16 -18.95
C ASN A 419 -41.06 -25.92 -17.48
N SER A 420 -40.16 -25.40 -16.63
CA SER A 420 -40.41 -25.23 -15.19
C SER A 420 -40.44 -23.75 -14.83
N LYS A 421 -41.60 -23.28 -14.37
CA LYS A 421 -41.84 -21.87 -13.99
C LYS A 421 -42.40 -21.73 -12.57
N PRO A 422 -41.61 -22.05 -11.51
CA PRO A 422 -42.05 -21.78 -10.15
C PRO A 422 -42.33 -20.28 -9.98
N TYR A 423 -43.53 -19.95 -9.50
CA TYR A 423 -44.03 -18.58 -9.35
C TYR A 423 -44.04 -17.78 -10.67
N GLY A 424 -44.28 -18.44 -11.81
CA GLY A 424 -44.40 -17.80 -13.13
C GLY A 424 -43.07 -17.37 -13.76
N ILE A 425 -41.94 -17.68 -13.13
CA ILE A 425 -40.59 -17.31 -13.58
C ILE A 425 -39.77 -18.56 -13.86
N LEU A 426 -39.02 -18.57 -14.97
CA LEU A 426 -38.13 -19.68 -15.34
C LEU A 426 -37.06 -19.95 -14.28
N VAL A 427 -36.79 -21.22 -13.96
CA VAL A 427 -35.83 -21.64 -12.93
C VAL A 427 -34.44 -21.03 -13.13
N TRP A 428 -33.92 -21.02 -14.37
CA TRP A 428 -32.61 -20.42 -14.67
C TRP A 428 -32.50 -18.96 -14.23
N PHE A 429 -33.62 -18.22 -14.30
CA PHE A 429 -33.65 -16.80 -13.93
C PHE A 429 -33.65 -16.63 -12.41
N HIS A 430 -34.27 -17.54 -11.66
CA HIS A 430 -34.16 -17.55 -10.19
C HIS A 430 -32.73 -17.83 -9.74
N ILE A 431 -32.09 -18.85 -10.31
CA ILE A 431 -30.69 -19.21 -9.98
C ILE A 431 -29.76 -18.04 -10.34
N HIS A 432 -29.90 -17.46 -11.55
CA HIS A 432 -29.11 -16.31 -11.96
C HIS A 432 -29.26 -15.13 -10.97
N ARG A 433 -30.50 -14.78 -10.63
CA ARG A 433 -30.79 -13.68 -9.69
C ARG A 433 -30.18 -13.94 -8.32
N PHE A 434 -30.32 -15.16 -7.80
CA PHE A 434 -29.74 -15.54 -6.51
C PHE A 434 -28.21 -15.36 -6.53
N CYS A 435 -27.53 -15.95 -7.51
CA CYS A 435 -26.08 -15.83 -7.67
C CYS A 435 -25.63 -14.36 -7.77
N MET A 436 -26.24 -13.56 -8.65
CA MET A 436 -25.86 -12.15 -8.81
C MET A 436 -26.15 -11.31 -7.55
N THR A 437 -27.20 -11.64 -6.80
CA THR A 437 -27.50 -10.99 -5.51
C THR A 437 -26.44 -11.33 -4.47
N MET A 438 -26.03 -12.60 -4.37
CA MET A 438 -24.96 -13.02 -3.46
C MET A 438 -23.61 -12.38 -3.85
N THR A 439 -23.28 -12.32 -5.13
CA THR A 439 -22.08 -11.59 -5.62
C THR A 439 -22.10 -10.13 -5.15
N ALA A 440 -23.21 -9.41 -5.34
CA ALA A 440 -23.31 -8.01 -4.92
C ALA A 440 -23.20 -7.83 -3.40
N LEU A 441 -23.86 -8.69 -2.61
CA LEU A 441 -23.83 -8.63 -1.15
C LEU A 441 -22.42 -8.91 -0.60
N LEU A 442 -21.78 -9.99 -1.05
CA LEU A 442 -20.42 -10.33 -0.61
C LEU A 442 -19.40 -9.28 -1.05
N THR A 443 -19.58 -8.70 -2.24
CA THR A 443 -18.75 -7.59 -2.73
C THR A 443 -18.92 -6.35 -1.84
N LEU A 444 -20.14 -6.03 -1.39
CA LEU A 444 -20.38 -4.95 -0.43
C LEU A 444 -19.69 -5.21 0.92
N VAL A 445 -19.86 -6.43 1.45
CA VAL A 445 -19.25 -6.83 2.73
C VAL A 445 -17.74 -6.72 2.63
N GLY A 446 -17.13 -7.25 1.56
CA GLY A 446 -15.68 -7.14 1.36
C GLY A 446 -15.22 -5.69 1.22
N LEU A 447 -15.97 -4.81 0.54
CA LEU A 447 -15.66 -3.38 0.46
C LEU A 447 -15.65 -2.74 1.85
N VAL A 448 -16.67 -3.00 2.68
CA VAL A 448 -16.75 -2.44 4.04
C VAL A 448 -15.57 -2.92 4.89
N LEU A 449 -15.24 -4.22 4.84
CA LEU A 449 -14.13 -4.80 5.60
C LEU A 449 -12.80 -4.11 5.29
N VAL A 450 -12.49 -3.90 4.01
CA VAL A 450 -11.20 -3.30 3.61
C VAL A 450 -11.13 -1.79 3.88
N LEU A 451 -12.26 -1.07 3.80
CA LEU A 451 -12.32 0.35 4.13
C LEU A 451 -12.16 0.60 5.63
N VAL A 452 -12.77 -0.24 6.48
CA VAL A 452 -12.59 -0.17 7.94
C VAL A 452 -11.14 -0.44 8.31
N GLU A 453 -10.56 -1.51 7.77
CA GLU A 453 -9.15 -1.86 7.96
C GLU A 453 -8.19 -0.75 7.50
N SER A 454 -8.53 -0.07 6.41
CA SER A 454 -7.69 0.98 5.83
C SER A 454 -7.95 2.37 6.39
N LYS A 455 -8.91 2.53 7.32
CA LYS A 455 -9.43 3.82 7.80
C LYS A 455 -9.82 4.77 6.65
N GLY A 456 -10.35 4.22 5.56
CA GLY A 456 -10.69 4.95 4.33
C GLY A 456 -9.98 4.42 3.08
N TYR A 457 -9.80 5.29 2.08
CA TYR A 457 -9.14 4.92 0.83
C TYR A 457 -7.62 4.79 1.02
N SER A 458 -7.07 3.62 0.71
CA SER A 458 -5.63 3.38 0.76
C SER A 458 -4.98 3.56 -0.61
N SER A 459 -4.02 4.48 -0.69
CA SER A 459 -3.10 4.56 -1.83
C SER A 459 -1.92 3.62 -1.59
N ILE A 460 -1.64 2.75 -2.56
CA ILE A 460 -0.45 1.90 -2.55
C ILE A 460 0.65 2.68 -3.31
N PRO A 461 1.74 3.08 -2.65
CA PRO A 461 2.80 3.88 -3.28
C PRO A 461 3.55 3.07 -4.34
N ASP A 462 3.94 3.74 -5.42
CA ASP A 462 4.81 3.20 -6.47
C ASP A 462 6.27 3.37 -6.05
N THR A 463 6.96 2.30 -5.67
CA THR A 463 8.39 2.39 -5.36
C THR A 463 9.20 2.04 -6.60
N PRO A 464 10.11 2.91 -7.09
CA PRO A 464 10.95 2.64 -8.26
C PRO A 464 11.83 1.38 -8.13
N ALA A 465 12.07 0.93 -6.89
CA ALA A 465 12.80 -0.30 -6.60
C ALA A 465 11.95 -1.58 -6.80
N SER A 466 10.62 -1.48 -6.76
CA SER A 466 9.72 -2.63 -6.89
C SER A 466 9.33 -2.84 -8.36
N LYS A 467 9.55 -4.04 -8.91
CA LYS A 467 9.07 -4.42 -10.26
C LYS A 467 7.54 -4.60 -10.34
N SER A 468 6.79 -4.17 -9.33
CA SER A 468 5.39 -4.54 -9.09
C SER A 468 4.42 -3.35 -9.12
N TRP A 469 4.64 -2.40 -10.04
CA TRP A 469 3.82 -1.20 -10.23
C TRP A 469 2.31 -1.50 -10.31
N TYR A 470 1.93 -2.64 -10.90
CA TYR A 470 0.53 -3.05 -11.08
C TYR A 470 -0.25 -3.19 -9.76
N ARG A 471 0.42 -3.38 -8.62
CA ARG A 471 -0.21 -3.44 -7.28
C ARG A 471 -0.99 -2.18 -6.95
N MET A 472 -0.54 -1.01 -7.44
CA MET A 472 -1.22 0.27 -7.24
C MET A 472 -2.60 0.32 -7.88
N LEU A 473 -2.85 -0.52 -8.89
CA LEU A 473 -4.10 -0.54 -9.63
C LEU A 473 -5.24 -1.20 -8.87
N HIS A 474 -4.96 -1.98 -7.80
CA HIS A 474 -5.98 -2.75 -7.12
C HIS A 474 -7.09 -1.87 -6.50
N PRO A 475 -6.82 -0.85 -5.67
CA PRO A 475 -7.87 0.02 -5.14
C PRO A 475 -8.69 0.77 -6.22
N PRO A 476 -8.10 1.45 -7.22
CA PRO A 476 -8.88 2.19 -8.22
C PRO A 476 -9.68 1.27 -9.15
N LEU A 477 -9.09 0.17 -9.63
CA LEU A 477 -9.84 -0.80 -10.45
C LEU A 477 -10.91 -1.52 -9.62
N GLY A 478 -10.66 -1.75 -8.33
CA GLY A 478 -11.64 -2.27 -7.38
C GLY A 478 -12.88 -1.38 -7.32
N LEU A 479 -12.73 -0.06 -7.18
CA LEU A 479 -13.86 0.88 -7.20
C LEU A 479 -14.64 0.82 -8.52
N VAL A 480 -13.96 0.71 -9.66
CA VAL A 480 -14.61 0.53 -10.96
C VAL A 480 -15.44 -0.77 -10.99
N LEU A 481 -14.88 -1.87 -10.47
CA LEU A 481 -15.59 -3.15 -10.34
C LEU A 481 -16.84 -3.02 -9.43
N ILE A 482 -16.73 -2.32 -8.30
CA ILE A 482 -17.86 -2.05 -7.40
C ILE A 482 -18.98 -1.33 -8.16
N ILE A 483 -18.66 -0.25 -8.88
CA ILE A 483 -19.65 0.52 -9.66
C ILE A 483 -20.36 -0.39 -10.67
N MET A 484 -19.61 -1.18 -11.44
CA MET A 484 -20.20 -2.12 -12.40
C MET A 484 -21.12 -3.15 -11.71
N THR A 485 -20.72 -3.64 -10.54
CA THR A 485 -21.46 -4.66 -9.76
C THR A 485 -22.82 -4.16 -9.27
N PHE A 486 -22.97 -2.88 -8.96
CA PHE A 486 -24.25 -2.32 -8.50
C PHE A 486 -25.08 -1.71 -9.62
N VAL A 487 -24.45 -1.11 -10.62
CA VAL A 487 -25.14 -0.57 -11.79
C VAL A 487 -25.82 -1.69 -12.58
N ASN A 488 -25.18 -2.86 -12.71
CA ASN A 488 -25.72 -3.95 -13.54
C ASN A 488 -27.06 -4.54 -13.02
N PRO A 489 -27.21 -4.88 -11.73
CA PRO A 489 -28.50 -5.28 -11.15
C PRO A 489 -29.52 -4.14 -11.09
N LEU A 490 -29.09 -2.88 -10.87
CA LEU A 490 -29.99 -1.73 -10.85
C LEU A 490 -30.66 -1.54 -12.22
N MET A 491 -29.90 -1.61 -13.32
CA MET A 491 -30.47 -1.60 -14.66
C MET A 491 -31.42 -2.77 -14.90
N ALA A 492 -31.12 -3.94 -14.32
CA ALA A 492 -31.98 -5.12 -14.43
C ALA A 492 -33.33 -4.97 -13.68
N LEU A 493 -33.49 -4.01 -12.77
CA LEU A 493 -34.79 -3.65 -12.18
C LEU A 493 -35.67 -2.89 -13.18
N PHE A 494 -35.07 -2.08 -14.05
CA PHE A 494 -35.75 -1.33 -15.11
C PHE A 494 -35.77 -2.10 -16.43
N ARG A 495 -35.72 -3.43 -16.35
CA ARG A 495 -35.68 -4.34 -17.49
C ARG A 495 -36.90 -4.13 -18.40
N PRO A 496 -36.74 -3.70 -19.67
CA PRO A 496 -37.86 -3.50 -20.59
C PRO A 496 -38.57 -4.80 -20.94
N GLU A 497 -39.86 -4.70 -21.29
CA GLU A 497 -40.67 -5.82 -21.78
C GLU A 497 -40.04 -6.50 -23.00
N PRO A 498 -40.28 -7.81 -23.22
CA PRO A 498 -39.64 -8.58 -24.30
C PRO A 498 -39.80 -7.98 -25.70
N LYS A 499 -40.93 -7.31 -25.98
CA LYS A 499 -41.27 -6.73 -27.29
C LYS A 499 -40.87 -5.25 -27.44
N ALA A 500 -40.35 -4.62 -26.38
CA ALA A 500 -40.00 -3.19 -26.42
C ALA A 500 -38.76 -2.93 -27.31
N PRO A 501 -38.70 -1.82 -28.06
CA PRO A 501 -37.55 -1.49 -28.92
C PRO A 501 -36.25 -1.27 -28.13
N SER A 502 -36.35 -0.81 -26.88
CA SER A 502 -35.21 -0.64 -25.96
C SER A 502 -34.64 -1.96 -25.43
N ARG A 503 -35.34 -3.09 -25.61
CA ARG A 503 -34.94 -4.42 -25.12
C ARG A 503 -33.58 -4.86 -25.64
N SER A 504 -33.30 -4.59 -26.92
CA SER A 504 -32.03 -4.97 -27.55
C SER A 504 -30.86 -4.20 -26.94
N LYS A 505 -31.01 -2.88 -26.77
CA LYS A 505 -30.01 -2.02 -26.10
C LYS A 505 -29.74 -2.49 -24.67
N PHE A 506 -30.81 -2.75 -23.90
CA PHE A 506 -30.69 -3.29 -22.55
C PHE A 506 -29.91 -4.60 -22.53
N ASN A 507 -30.22 -5.56 -23.42
CA ASN A 507 -29.55 -6.86 -23.43
C ASN A 507 -28.05 -6.72 -23.67
N TRP A 508 -27.61 -5.88 -24.63
CA TRP A 508 -26.20 -5.65 -24.92
C TRP A 508 -25.47 -4.96 -23.78
N ILE A 509 -26.07 -3.92 -23.19
CA ILE A 509 -25.47 -3.17 -22.08
C ILE A 509 -25.34 -4.05 -20.83
N HIS A 510 -26.42 -4.74 -20.44
CA HIS A 510 -26.44 -5.63 -19.28
C HIS A 510 -25.44 -6.79 -19.42
N TRP A 511 -25.37 -7.38 -20.62
CA TRP A 511 -24.40 -8.42 -20.93
C TRP A 511 -22.96 -7.89 -20.90
N GLY A 512 -22.69 -6.76 -21.58
CA GLY A 512 -21.34 -6.20 -21.68
C GLY A 512 -20.76 -5.81 -20.33
N ILE A 513 -21.54 -5.11 -19.50
CA ILE A 513 -21.12 -4.71 -18.15
C ILE A 513 -20.90 -5.95 -17.27
N GLY A 514 -21.79 -6.95 -17.35
CA GLY A 514 -21.64 -8.20 -16.58
C GLY A 514 -20.36 -8.96 -16.94
N ILE A 515 -20.05 -9.11 -18.24
CA ILE A 515 -18.82 -9.78 -18.69
C ILE A 515 -17.58 -8.99 -18.33
N LEU A 516 -17.59 -7.66 -18.52
CA LEU A 516 -16.44 -6.81 -18.20
C LEU A 516 -16.12 -6.84 -16.70
N ALA A 517 -17.15 -6.77 -15.84
CA ALA A 517 -16.98 -6.91 -14.39
C ALA A 517 -16.39 -8.28 -14.03
N TRP A 518 -16.91 -9.36 -14.62
CA TRP A 518 -16.41 -10.71 -14.36
C TRP A 518 -14.92 -10.85 -14.77
N VAL A 519 -14.52 -10.39 -15.95
CA VAL A 519 -13.11 -10.41 -16.38
C VAL A 519 -12.22 -9.57 -15.47
N LEU A 520 -12.64 -8.34 -15.17
CA LEU A 520 -11.90 -7.43 -14.29
C LEU A 520 -11.70 -8.00 -12.89
N SER A 521 -12.67 -8.76 -12.38
CA SER A 521 -12.59 -9.37 -11.05
C SER A 521 -11.42 -10.35 -10.89
N PHE A 522 -11.09 -11.14 -11.92
CA PHE A 522 -9.95 -12.06 -11.86
C PHE A 522 -8.61 -11.33 -11.93
N ALA A 523 -8.50 -10.30 -12.75
CA ALA A 523 -7.32 -9.45 -12.76
C ALA A 523 -7.10 -8.82 -11.37
N LEU A 524 -8.16 -8.30 -10.76
CA LEU A 524 -8.12 -7.75 -9.40
C LEU A 524 -7.79 -8.79 -8.33
N MET A 525 -8.30 -10.02 -8.45
CA MET A 525 -7.99 -11.12 -7.55
C MET A 525 -6.50 -11.45 -7.57
N LEU A 526 -5.91 -11.58 -8.77
CA LEU A 526 -4.48 -11.86 -8.95
C LEU A 526 -3.62 -10.75 -8.33
N ILE A 527 -3.97 -9.48 -8.56
CA ILE A 527 -3.26 -8.35 -7.95
C ILE A 527 -3.44 -8.38 -6.42
N GLY A 528 -4.65 -8.65 -5.93
CA GLY A 528 -4.97 -8.67 -4.50
C GLY A 528 -4.23 -9.77 -3.74
N LEU A 529 -4.08 -10.96 -4.33
CA LEU A 529 -3.29 -12.06 -3.77
C LEU A 529 -1.80 -11.71 -3.70
N ASP A 530 -1.28 -10.89 -4.60
CA ASP A 530 0.13 -10.47 -4.60
C ASP A 530 0.42 -9.23 -3.70
N LEU A 531 -0.58 -8.68 -3.02
CA LEU A 531 -0.36 -7.59 -2.06
C LEU A 531 0.33 -8.08 -0.78
N ASN A 532 1.27 -7.31 -0.24
CA ASN A 532 2.02 -7.72 0.98
C ASN A 532 1.11 -7.96 2.20
N LYS A 533 0.03 -7.18 2.35
CA LYS A 533 -0.98 -7.39 3.41
C LYS A 533 -1.81 -8.65 3.21
N SER A 534 -1.88 -9.19 2.00
CA SER A 534 -2.60 -10.42 1.69
C SER A 534 -1.95 -11.60 2.41
N GLN A 535 -0.61 -11.59 2.55
CA GLN A 535 0.21 -12.69 3.07
C GLN A 535 -0.23 -14.03 2.46
N SER A 536 -0.50 -14.04 1.16
CA SER A 536 -0.92 -15.24 0.42
C SER A 536 0.28 -16.03 -0.06
N ASP A 537 0.17 -17.35 0.00
CA ASP A 537 1.05 -18.26 -0.72
C ASP A 537 0.90 -18.06 -2.24
N VAL A 538 1.99 -18.25 -3.00
CA VAL A 538 2.01 -18.09 -4.47
C VAL A 538 1.11 -19.12 -5.16
N GLU A 539 0.91 -20.27 -4.53
CA GLU A 539 0.03 -21.35 -4.96
C GLU A 539 -1.41 -20.87 -5.15
N ALA A 540 -1.89 -19.91 -4.35
CA ALA A 540 -3.22 -19.33 -4.53
C ALA A 540 -3.37 -18.68 -5.92
N ILE A 541 -2.32 -18.01 -6.41
CA ILE A 541 -2.28 -17.38 -7.73
C ILE A 541 -2.35 -18.45 -8.83
N TYR A 542 -1.59 -19.54 -8.69
CA TYR A 542 -1.63 -20.66 -9.65
C TYR A 542 -3.02 -21.31 -9.71
N VAL A 543 -3.70 -21.46 -8.58
CA VAL A 543 -5.07 -21.99 -8.55
C VAL A 543 -6.05 -21.06 -9.27
N VAL A 544 -5.91 -19.73 -9.13
CA VAL A 544 -6.73 -18.77 -9.90
C VAL A 544 -6.48 -18.90 -11.41
N PHE A 545 -5.23 -19.03 -11.85
CA PHE A 545 -4.93 -19.28 -13.26
C PHE A 545 -5.52 -20.60 -13.76
N ALA A 546 -5.42 -21.67 -12.98
CA ALA A 546 -6.03 -22.95 -13.31
C ALA A 546 -7.55 -22.85 -13.43
N PHE A 547 -8.21 -22.05 -12.58
CA PHE A 547 -9.64 -21.80 -12.66
C PHE A 547 -10.04 -21.00 -13.92
N ILE A 548 -9.24 -20.01 -14.31
CA ILE A 548 -9.45 -19.27 -15.57
C ILE A 548 -9.33 -20.23 -16.77
N ALA A 549 -8.29 -21.07 -16.80
CA ALA A 549 -8.12 -22.08 -17.84
C ALA A 549 -9.28 -23.08 -17.86
N TYR A 550 -9.72 -23.56 -16.69
CA TYR A 550 -10.90 -24.41 -16.56
C TYR A 550 -12.15 -23.76 -17.18
N HIS A 551 -12.39 -22.48 -16.92
CA HIS A 551 -13.51 -21.74 -17.50
C HIS A 551 -13.47 -21.68 -19.03
N VAL A 552 -12.29 -21.55 -19.62
CA VAL A 552 -12.12 -21.61 -21.09
C VAL A 552 -12.43 -23.01 -21.59
N VAL A 553 -11.89 -24.04 -20.94
CA VAL A 553 -12.10 -25.45 -21.33
C VAL A 553 -13.58 -25.82 -21.27
N ILE A 554 -14.29 -25.51 -20.18
CA ILE A 554 -15.71 -25.87 -20.04
C ILE A 554 -16.58 -25.16 -21.08
N GLU A 555 -16.28 -23.89 -21.41
CA GLU A 555 -16.99 -23.17 -22.48
C GLU A 555 -16.74 -23.78 -23.86
N VAL A 556 -15.51 -24.21 -24.15
CA VAL A 556 -15.19 -24.92 -25.40
C VAL A 556 -15.89 -26.28 -25.44
N LEU A 557 -15.87 -27.05 -24.36
CA LEU A 557 -16.53 -28.35 -24.25
C LEU A 557 -18.04 -28.26 -24.51
N ILE A 558 -18.72 -27.27 -23.93
CA ILE A 558 -20.16 -27.10 -24.13
C ILE A 558 -20.49 -26.74 -25.58
N ARG A 559 -19.67 -25.91 -26.23
CA ARG A 559 -19.85 -25.58 -27.65
C ARG A 559 -19.54 -26.74 -28.58
N ALA A 560 -18.57 -27.58 -28.22
CA ALA A 560 -18.22 -28.77 -28.99
C ALA A 560 -19.21 -29.93 -28.79
N MET A 561 -19.97 -29.94 -27.69
CA MET A 561 -20.86 -31.04 -27.31
C MET A 561 -21.80 -31.50 -28.43
N PRO A 562 -22.52 -30.63 -29.18
CA PRO A 562 -23.43 -31.10 -30.23
C PRO A 562 -22.71 -31.91 -31.32
N PHE A 563 -21.47 -31.52 -31.65
CA PHE A 563 -20.63 -32.22 -32.62
C PHE A 563 -20.13 -33.56 -32.07
N ILE A 564 -19.71 -33.60 -30.80
CA ILE A 564 -19.23 -34.80 -30.13
C ILE A 564 -20.35 -35.84 -29.99
N LEU A 565 -21.54 -35.44 -29.56
CA LEU A 565 -22.71 -36.32 -29.44
C LEU A 565 -23.18 -36.81 -30.82
N GLY A 566 -23.12 -35.95 -31.84
CA GLY A 566 -23.42 -36.33 -33.23
C GLY A 566 -22.46 -37.40 -33.77
N ALA A 567 -21.16 -37.30 -33.43
CA ALA A 567 -20.15 -38.27 -33.83
C ALA A 567 -20.23 -39.60 -33.05
N LEU A 568 -20.48 -39.56 -31.74
CA LEU A 568 -20.54 -40.75 -30.88
C LEU A 568 -21.83 -41.57 -31.03
N TRP A 569 -22.96 -40.93 -31.35
CA TRP A 569 -24.27 -41.58 -31.43
C TRP A 569 -24.88 -41.60 -32.82
N GLY A 570 -24.12 -41.26 -33.86
CA GLY A 570 -24.50 -41.54 -35.25
C GLY A 570 -25.70 -40.74 -35.78
N CYS A 571 -26.00 -39.55 -35.24
CA CYS A 571 -26.99 -38.65 -35.84
C CYS A 571 -26.38 -37.89 -37.03
N CYS A 572 -26.05 -38.62 -38.09
CA CYS A 572 -25.66 -38.05 -39.37
C CYS A 572 -26.87 -38.02 -40.31
N ARG A 573 -27.61 -36.90 -40.33
CA ARG A 573 -28.31 -36.48 -41.55
C ARG A 573 -28.16 -34.99 -41.76
N LYS A 574 -27.76 -34.63 -42.98
CA LYS A 574 -27.30 -33.31 -43.45
C LYS A 574 -28.29 -32.15 -43.24
N ASP A 575 -29.53 -32.44 -42.82
CA ASP A 575 -30.57 -31.43 -42.61
C ASP A 575 -30.87 -31.12 -41.14
N CYS A 576 -30.31 -31.86 -40.16
CA CYS A 576 -30.47 -31.53 -38.74
C CYS A 576 -29.56 -30.36 -38.29
N CYS A 577 -28.50 -30.08 -39.05
CA CYS A 577 -27.55 -28.99 -38.79
C CYS A 577 -27.76 -27.76 -39.71
N LYS A 578 -28.78 -27.75 -40.58
CA LYS A 578 -29.12 -26.56 -41.37
C LYS A 578 -30.03 -25.64 -40.56
N SER A 579 -29.38 -24.66 -39.93
CA SER A 579 -29.91 -23.31 -39.69
C SER A 579 -31.36 -23.22 -39.19
N LYS A 580 -31.55 -23.41 -37.89
CA LYS A 580 -32.20 -22.35 -37.11
C LYS A 580 -31.32 -21.98 -35.93
N ARG A 581 -30.68 -20.82 -36.04
CA ARG A 581 -30.11 -20.08 -34.91
C ARG A 581 -31.12 -20.11 -33.76
N SER A 582 -30.68 -20.49 -32.58
CA SER A 582 -31.41 -20.57 -31.30
C SER A 582 -31.88 -19.19 -30.77
N TYR A 583 -32.57 -18.40 -31.60
CA TYR A 583 -33.24 -17.15 -31.23
C TYR A 583 -34.73 -17.11 -31.58
N ASP A 584 -35.30 -18.16 -32.19
CA ASP A 584 -36.76 -18.24 -32.38
C ASP A 584 -37.44 -18.73 -31.09
N LEU A 585 -37.86 -17.75 -30.28
CA LEU A 585 -38.88 -17.89 -29.26
C LEU A 585 -40.24 -18.06 -29.97
N ASN A 586 -40.62 -19.28 -30.30
CA ASN A 586 -42.03 -19.73 -30.37
C ASN A 586 -42.04 -21.24 -30.62
N MET A 587 -42.06 -22.01 -29.54
CA MET A 587 -42.54 -23.39 -29.57
C MET A 587 -43.58 -23.55 -28.46
N SER A 588 -44.67 -22.80 -28.60
CA SER A 588 -45.88 -22.92 -27.78
C SER A 588 -47.11 -23.34 -28.58
N ASP A 589 -47.05 -23.48 -29.91
CA ASP A 589 -48.18 -23.91 -30.72
C ASP A 589 -47.83 -25.16 -31.53
N LEU A 590 -47.93 -26.32 -30.88
CA LEU A 590 -48.26 -27.58 -31.53
C LEU A 590 -49.56 -28.08 -30.91
N SER A 591 -50.60 -27.26 -31.08
CA SER A 591 -51.98 -27.55 -30.72
C SER A 591 -52.89 -26.72 -31.62
N SER A 592 -52.91 -27.01 -32.92
CA SER A 592 -54.07 -26.73 -33.76
C SER A 592 -53.89 -27.39 -35.12
N SER A 593 -54.82 -28.29 -35.40
CA SER A 593 -55.24 -28.81 -36.69
C SER A 593 -55.00 -27.89 -37.88
N GLU A 594 -54.34 -28.41 -38.93
CA GLU A 594 -54.80 -28.39 -40.33
C GLU A 594 -53.71 -29.01 -41.22
N VAL A 595 -53.94 -30.22 -41.72
CA VAL A 595 -53.08 -30.91 -42.69
C VAL A 595 -53.79 -30.91 -44.05
N PRO A 596 -53.25 -30.28 -45.11
CA PRO A 596 -53.74 -30.50 -46.46
C PRO A 596 -53.31 -31.90 -46.94
N SER A 597 -54.27 -32.69 -47.41
CA SER A 597 -54.03 -34.06 -47.90
C SER A 597 -53.08 -34.07 -49.09
N MET A 598 -51.94 -34.75 -48.94
CA MET A 598 -51.09 -35.14 -50.07
C MET A 598 -50.78 -36.63 -49.95
N ALA A 599 -51.14 -37.40 -50.97
CA ALA A 599 -51.01 -38.86 -51.00
C ALA A 599 -49.52 -39.28 -50.91
N GLY A 600 -49.21 -40.17 -49.95
CA GLY A 600 -47.85 -40.63 -49.62
C GLY A 600 -47.38 -40.35 -48.18
N TYR A 601 -48.29 -39.96 -47.29
CA TYR A 601 -48.01 -39.62 -45.89
C TYR A 601 -47.90 -40.88 -45.02
N ASP A 602 -46.68 -41.24 -44.63
CA ASP A 602 -46.42 -42.30 -43.64
C ASP A 602 -46.30 -41.68 -42.24
N GLU A 603 -47.46 -41.52 -41.60
CA GLU A 603 -47.63 -40.96 -40.24
C GLU A 603 -46.80 -41.73 -39.18
N SER A 604 -46.54 -43.03 -39.43
CA SER A 604 -45.75 -43.86 -38.52
C SER A 604 -44.27 -43.47 -38.53
N ARG A 605 -43.71 -43.17 -39.71
CA ARG A 605 -42.30 -42.79 -39.88
C ARG A 605 -42.00 -41.41 -39.30
N GLU A 606 -42.93 -40.47 -39.43
CA GLU A 606 -42.78 -39.11 -38.87
C GLU A 606 -42.86 -39.12 -37.34
N LYS A 607 -43.75 -39.93 -36.76
CA LYS A 607 -43.83 -40.14 -35.31
C LYS A 607 -42.55 -40.76 -34.75
N ASP A 608 -41.99 -41.74 -35.46
CA ASP A 608 -40.73 -42.40 -35.10
C ASP A 608 -39.51 -41.45 -35.19
N GLU A 609 -39.50 -40.54 -36.18
CA GLU A 609 -38.49 -39.49 -36.32
C GLU A 609 -38.62 -38.39 -35.25
N ALA A 610 -39.86 -38.01 -34.89
CA ALA A 610 -40.15 -37.07 -33.81
C ALA A 610 -39.72 -37.62 -32.44
N GLU A 611 -40.02 -38.89 -32.15
CA GLU A 611 -39.60 -39.56 -30.91
C GLU A 611 -38.07 -39.66 -30.78
N LYS A 612 -37.35 -39.99 -31.87
CA LYS A 612 -35.88 -40.00 -31.91
C LYS A 612 -35.29 -38.62 -31.66
N THR A 613 -35.90 -37.58 -32.22
CA THR A 613 -35.50 -36.17 -32.03
C THR A 613 -35.71 -35.72 -30.58
N VAL A 614 -36.85 -36.05 -29.98
CA VAL A 614 -37.15 -35.76 -28.57
C VAL A 614 -36.20 -36.53 -27.63
N ALA A 615 -35.86 -37.78 -27.95
CA ALA A 615 -34.91 -38.57 -27.18
C ALA A 615 -33.47 -38.03 -27.27
N ALA A 616 -33.03 -37.56 -28.45
CA ALA A 616 -31.75 -36.89 -28.62
C ALA A 616 -31.69 -35.58 -27.83
N TYR A 617 -32.73 -34.75 -27.92
CA TYR A 617 -32.86 -33.51 -27.15
C TYR A 617 -32.87 -33.74 -25.64
N ARG A 618 -33.56 -34.80 -25.17
CA ARG A 618 -33.56 -35.19 -23.76
C ARG A 618 -32.16 -35.59 -23.28
N ARG A 619 -31.43 -36.39 -24.06
CA ARG A 619 -30.05 -36.79 -23.71
C ARG A 619 -29.11 -35.59 -23.65
N GLU A 620 -29.19 -34.68 -24.61
CA GLU A 620 -28.41 -33.45 -24.61
C GLU A 620 -28.68 -32.59 -23.37
N ASN A 621 -29.95 -32.43 -22.99
CA ASN A 621 -30.33 -31.69 -21.78
C ASN A 621 -29.84 -32.34 -20.48
N VAL A 622 -29.80 -33.67 -20.40
CA VAL A 622 -29.22 -34.39 -19.25
C VAL A 622 -27.72 -34.09 -19.12
N VAL A 623 -26.96 -34.19 -20.22
CA VAL A 623 -25.51 -33.89 -20.23
C VAL A 623 -25.26 -32.43 -19.87
N ARG A 624 -26.02 -31.50 -20.45
CA ARG A 624 -25.94 -30.06 -20.13
C ARG A 624 -26.22 -29.76 -18.65
N THR A 625 -27.22 -30.42 -18.07
CA THR A 625 -27.55 -30.29 -16.64
C THR A 625 -26.45 -30.87 -15.75
N PHE A 626 -25.88 -32.02 -16.13
CA PHE A 626 -24.72 -32.59 -15.45
C PHE A 626 -23.52 -31.64 -15.47
N LEU A 627 -23.19 -31.05 -16.63
CA LEU A 627 -22.10 -30.08 -16.74
C LEU A 627 -22.34 -28.81 -15.92
N LEU A 628 -23.60 -28.37 -15.78
CA LEU A 628 -23.96 -27.26 -14.90
C LEU A 628 -23.65 -27.57 -13.43
N VAL A 629 -24.07 -28.75 -12.95
CA VAL A 629 -23.79 -29.19 -11.58
C VAL A 629 -22.29 -29.34 -11.37
N LEU A 630 -21.59 -29.95 -12.32
CA LEU A 630 -20.13 -30.08 -12.30
C LEU A 630 -19.45 -28.72 -12.26
N HIS A 631 -19.93 -27.73 -13.03
CA HIS A 631 -19.41 -26.36 -13.02
C HIS A 631 -19.57 -25.69 -11.66
N MET A 632 -20.74 -25.82 -11.03
CA MET A 632 -20.96 -25.27 -9.68
C MET A 632 -20.06 -25.94 -8.63
N LEU A 633 -19.92 -27.27 -8.69
CA LEU A 633 -19.03 -28.02 -7.80
C LEU A 633 -17.57 -27.65 -8.01
N ALA A 634 -17.12 -27.56 -9.28
CA ALA A 634 -15.77 -27.15 -9.62
C ALA A 634 -15.49 -25.72 -9.13
N SER A 635 -16.39 -24.77 -9.37
CA SER A 635 -16.31 -23.40 -8.84
C SER A 635 -16.16 -23.37 -7.32
N ALA A 636 -16.89 -24.22 -6.59
CA ALA A 636 -16.74 -24.34 -5.14
C ALA A 636 -15.37 -24.93 -4.76
N CYS A 637 -14.94 -26.02 -5.39
CA CYS A 637 -13.64 -26.65 -5.13
C CYS A 637 -12.46 -25.71 -5.39
N PHE A 638 -12.46 -24.99 -6.53
CA PHE A 638 -11.43 -24.00 -6.83
C PHE A 638 -11.44 -22.83 -5.84
N SER A 639 -12.63 -22.37 -5.43
CA SER A 639 -12.75 -21.33 -4.40
C SER A 639 -12.13 -21.79 -3.08
N ILE A 640 -12.45 -23.01 -2.62
CA ILE A 640 -11.88 -23.60 -1.41
C ILE A 640 -10.36 -23.78 -1.52
N ALA A 641 -9.86 -24.21 -2.69
CA ALA A 641 -8.44 -24.38 -2.92
C ALA A 641 -7.68 -23.04 -2.86
N VAL A 642 -8.22 -21.96 -3.45
CA VAL A 642 -7.65 -20.61 -3.30
C VAL A 642 -7.64 -20.22 -1.82
N LEU A 643 -8.75 -20.41 -1.11
CA LEU A 643 -8.85 -20.07 0.31
C LEU A 643 -7.90 -20.87 1.20
N PHE A 644 -7.61 -22.13 0.86
CA PHE A 644 -6.65 -22.94 1.60
C PHE A 644 -5.26 -22.28 1.60
N PHE A 645 -4.74 -21.91 0.43
CA PHE A 645 -3.44 -21.24 0.30
C PHE A 645 -3.49 -19.78 0.76
N PHE A 646 -4.61 -19.10 0.56
CA PHE A 646 -4.78 -17.71 0.97
C PHE A 646 -4.90 -17.56 2.49
N LEU A 647 -5.53 -18.49 3.21
CA LEU A 647 -5.73 -18.42 4.66
C LEU A 647 -4.64 -19.14 5.45
N ARG A 648 -3.77 -19.90 4.78
CA ARG A 648 -2.62 -20.53 5.42
C ARG A 648 -1.75 -19.46 6.07
N ARG A 649 -1.28 -19.74 7.29
CA ARG A 649 -0.26 -18.91 7.90
C ARG A 649 1.07 -19.26 7.24
N PRO A 650 1.90 -18.27 6.85
CA PRO A 650 3.28 -18.57 6.55
C PRO A 650 3.86 -19.29 7.77
N ALA A 651 4.36 -20.51 7.57
CA ALA A 651 5.03 -21.23 8.64
C ALA A 651 6.17 -20.33 9.15
N ASP A 652 6.34 -20.23 10.47
CA ASP A 652 7.50 -19.56 11.05
C ASP A 652 8.73 -20.07 10.31
N SER A 653 9.37 -19.18 9.55
CA SER A 653 10.44 -19.51 8.62
C SER A 653 11.74 -19.79 9.38
N SER A 654 11.71 -20.77 10.28
CA SER A 654 12.90 -21.48 10.75
C SER A 654 13.33 -22.56 9.75
N HIS A 655 12.54 -22.87 8.72
CA HIS A 655 12.86 -23.86 7.69
C HIS A 655 12.23 -23.51 6.33
N ALA A 656 12.82 -22.59 5.55
CA ALA A 656 12.71 -22.58 4.07
C ALA A 656 13.41 -21.35 3.47
N HIS A 657 14.73 -21.41 3.32
CA HIS A 657 15.44 -20.71 2.25
C HIS A 657 16.70 -21.51 1.87
N ASP A 658 16.51 -22.78 1.52
CA ASP A 658 17.41 -23.45 0.59
C ASP A 658 16.67 -23.48 -0.76
N GLY A 659 16.80 -22.39 -1.51
CA GLY A 659 16.61 -22.44 -2.96
C GLY A 659 17.77 -23.26 -3.56
N PRO A 660 17.56 -23.95 -4.68
CA PRO A 660 18.57 -24.83 -5.25
C PRO A 660 19.79 -24.01 -5.65
N THR A 661 20.91 -24.23 -4.95
CA THR A 661 22.23 -23.85 -5.44
C THR A 661 22.46 -24.55 -6.76
N VAL A 662 22.36 -23.81 -7.85
CA VAL A 662 22.97 -24.17 -9.13
C VAL A 662 24.47 -24.22 -8.86
N ARG A 663 24.99 -25.44 -8.70
CA ARG A 663 26.43 -25.73 -8.76
C ARG A 663 26.88 -25.30 -10.15
N LEU A 664 27.54 -24.15 -10.24
CA LEU A 664 28.47 -23.89 -11.32
C LEU A 664 29.71 -24.72 -10.99
N GLU A 665 29.81 -25.90 -11.60
CA GLU A 665 31.08 -26.62 -11.72
C GLU A 665 32.07 -25.70 -12.44
N GLN A 666 33.08 -25.29 -11.70
CA GLN A 666 34.25 -24.60 -12.22
C GLN A 666 35.16 -25.69 -12.79
N ASP A 667 35.03 -25.94 -14.09
CA ASP A 667 35.89 -26.86 -14.83
C ASP A 667 37.20 -26.15 -15.22
N ASP A 668 38.20 -26.29 -14.35
CA ASP A 668 39.60 -25.96 -14.65
C ASP A 668 40.25 -27.14 -15.38
N SER A 669 40.09 -27.25 -16.70
CA SER A 669 41.08 -27.96 -17.54
C SER A 669 40.87 -27.81 -19.05
N VAL A 670 41.46 -26.78 -19.68
CA VAL A 670 41.84 -26.89 -21.10
C VAL A 670 43.23 -26.34 -21.33
N ARG A 671 44.19 -27.26 -21.41
CA ARG A 671 45.48 -27.06 -22.07
C ARG A 671 45.27 -26.96 -23.58
N VAL A 672 45.81 -25.90 -24.17
CA VAL A 672 46.12 -25.85 -25.60
C VAL A 672 47.30 -26.78 -25.88
N VAL A 673 47.23 -27.53 -26.99
CA VAL A 673 48.24 -27.70 -28.06
C VAL A 673 47.95 -28.99 -28.83
N GLY A 674 47.81 -28.91 -30.15
CA GLY A 674 48.14 -30.05 -31.03
C GLY A 674 47.27 -30.24 -32.28
N ALA A 675 47.60 -29.49 -33.33
CA ALA A 675 47.58 -29.84 -34.76
C ALA A 675 46.88 -31.14 -35.22
N LEU A 676 45.87 -31.00 -36.08
CA LEU A 676 45.92 -31.26 -37.53
C LEU A 676 44.61 -30.85 -38.20
#